data_AF-A0A7V4PQI3-F1
#
_entry.id   AF-A0A7V4PQI3-F1
#
_cell.length_a   1.000
_cell.length_b   1.000
_cell.length_c   1.000
_cell.angle_alpha   90.00
_cell.angle_beta   90.00
_cell.angle_gamma   90.00
#
_symmetry.space_group_name_H-M   'P 1'
#
loop_
_entity.id
_entity.type
_entity.pdbx_description
1 polymer ?
#
loop_
_entity_poly.entity_id
_entity_poly.type
_entity_poly.pdbx_seq_one_letter_code
_entity_poly.pdbx_strand_id
1 'polypeptide(L)'
;MARVLAGNGAAAWGFRLSRVQCYPYYPITPSTACSQQISRWVADGAMQAVTINAESEHSAASQIIAAGKNVRAGTATSSKGLLYMIEVLENAAGGAIPCGLFIGNRATGAPINIWADNSDAYAMRDSGLIQIFAADGQEALDNIIQGYRIAENLRVRLPFAVNLRGFTGTHAYEGVEIPSQQDVDRYLPPFVPLFSLFAPDKPVTYGAMLSAYPYRRHKRNQIAALSNASEIALQAGREFADTFGRAYGHYDWFGDKKAELVVALLGESASAGEVATHYLQGKEGIPGVALLKIRLFSPFPAKEIAQALQRAGTKALIVLDEGLQHGGVLPPLAQRIATAVHLHLGGKGPKVASVIGGLGGSEVRQEHFQLMFNLAANIAEGKPYRPEPYWLDIDEDPIFVEHESQVSPKLWKRWGEIWKKQQRKEKYCAPIPPDTEEIRIYSRAGQGAITSAVGYTGAGIENGYRLLTVPAFGSERRGAIITTDTLLNFHKERRVRSFMRAWDVVVLYDDTILYSPEHQVLDGLKEGGALVVNTSHMSVKKIREILNADERRVRIFTAPAAAVSEGLGLKHINMAMLGALHKVYDKVPFDKALGYYEKHVPRPREASLEAVRRGFAETTDQEIARAKKEGRLPVSQDFLDWRPEDHSQESWPSALEEVQLG
;
A
#
# COMPACT_ATOMS: atom_id res chain seq x y z
N MET A 1 -15.59 8.85 -14.27
CA MET A 1 -16.06 7.82 -13.32
C MET A 1 -14.84 7.03 -12.87
N ALA A 2 -14.66 6.84 -11.56
CA ALA A 2 -13.54 6.08 -11.02
C ALA A 2 -13.63 4.60 -11.41
N ARG A 3 -12.48 3.96 -11.64
CA ARG A 3 -12.37 2.52 -11.85
C ARG A 3 -11.75 1.87 -10.63
N VAL A 4 -12.20 0.67 -10.29
CA VAL A 4 -11.59 -0.11 -9.20
C VAL A 4 -10.29 -0.72 -9.67
N LEU A 5 -9.20 -0.27 -9.08
CA LEU A 5 -7.84 -0.70 -9.42
C LEU A 5 -7.04 -0.94 -8.15
N ALA A 6 -6.16 -1.95 -8.20
CA ALA A 6 -5.07 -2.06 -7.25
C ALA A 6 -3.98 -1.01 -7.56
N GLY A 7 -3.19 -0.63 -6.55
CA GLY A 7 -2.07 0.32 -6.74
C GLY A 7 -1.11 -0.06 -7.87
N ASN A 8 -0.77 -1.35 -8.03
CA ASN A 8 0.00 -1.85 -9.17
C ASN A 8 -0.68 -1.56 -10.53
N GLY A 9 -1.99 -1.73 -10.61
CA GLY A 9 -2.77 -1.46 -11.82
C GLY A 9 -2.84 0.04 -12.12
N ALA A 10 -2.95 0.87 -11.09
CA ALA A 10 -2.91 2.33 -11.22
C ALA A 10 -1.54 2.82 -11.71
N ALA A 11 -0.44 2.23 -11.20
CA ALA A 11 0.91 2.49 -11.69
C ALA A 11 1.08 2.10 -13.16
N ALA A 12 0.58 0.92 -13.55
CA ALA A 12 0.59 0.48 -14.95
C ALA A 12 -0.14 1.47 -15.87
N TRP A 13 -1.29 2.02 -15.42
CA TRP A 13 -1.99 3.08 -16.14
C TRP A 13 -1.16 4.36 -16.27
N GLY A 14 -0.42 4.75 -15.23
CA GLY A 14 0.51 5.88 -15.28
C GLY A 14 1.54 5.73 -16.40
N PHE A 15 2.16 4.56 -16.54
CA PHE A 15 3.11 4.28 -17.64
C PHE A 15 2.44 4.28 -19.02
N ARG A 16 1.26 3.66 -19.12
CA ARG A 16 0.51 3.59 -20.38
C ARG A 16 0.12 4.99 -20.87
N LEU A 17 -0.47 5.80 -19.99
CA LEU A 17 -0.90 7.17 -20.30
C LEU A 17 0.27 8.09 -20.63
N SER A 18 1.43 7.85 -20.00
CA SER A 18 2.66 8.59 -20.31
C SER A 18 3.29 8.24 -21.66
N ARG A 19 2.71 7.29 -22.42
CA ARG A 19 3.23 6.78 -23.70
C ARG A 19 4.64 6.21 -23.56
N VAL A 20 4.87 5.38 -22.54
CA VAL A 20 6.10 4.57 -22.47
C VAL A 20 6.18 3.65 -23.68
N GLN A 21 7.34 3.61 -24.33
CA GLN A 21 7.57 2.84 -25.55
C GLN A 21 8.50 1.64 -25.33
N CYS A 22 9.29 1.63 -24.26
CA CYS A 22 10.16 0.51 -23.89
C CYS A 22 9.96 0.16 -22.41
N TYR A 23 9.60 -1.09 -22.13
CA TYR A 23 9.35 -1.58 -20.77
C TYR A 23 10.08 -2.93 -20.52
N PRO A 24 11.39 -2.90 -20.26
CA PRO A 24 12.13 -4.00 -19.65
C PRO A 24 11.63 -4.30 -18.24
N TYR A 25 11.55 -5.57 -17.86
CA TYR A 25 11.13 -5.97 -16.52
C TYR A 25 11.78 -7.27 -16.07
N TYR A 26 11.81 -7.46 -14.75
CA TYR A 26 12.05 -8.73 -14.08
C TYR A 26 11.04 -8.89 -12.94
N PRO A 27 10.43 -10.06 -12.73
CA PRO A 27 9.37 -10.23 -11.75
C PRO A 27 9.90 -10.27 -10.31
N ILE A 28 9.43 -9.36 -9.46
CA ILE A 28 9.69 -9.36 -8.02
C ILE A 28 8.47 -8.86 -7.24
N THR A 29 8.04 -9.61 -6.22
CA THR A 29 6.94 -9.22 -5.34
C THR A 29 7.31 -7.97 -4.52
N PRO A 30 6.42 -6.98 -4.32
CA PRO A 30 5.02 -6.91 -4.78
C PRO A 30 4.77 -6.16 -6.11
N SER A 31 5.79 -5.81 -6.89
CA SER A 31 5.65 -5.00 -8.11
C SER A 31 5.34 -5.80 -9.39
N THR A 32 5.47 -7.13 -9.36
CA THR A 32 5.20 -8.03 -10.50
C THR A 32 3.88 -7.76 -11.23
N ALA A 33 2.81 -7.45 -10.50
CA ALA A 33 1.49 -7.24 -11.09
C ALA A 33 1.42 -6.01 -12.03
N CYS A 34 2.24 -4.97 -11.78
CA CYS A 34 2.36 -3.83 -12.67
C CYS A 34 2.92 -4.27 -14.04
N SER A 35 4.05 -4.98 -14.02
CA SER A 35 4.70 -5.48 -15.24
C SER A 35 3.84 -6.49 -15.99
N GLN A 36 3.15 -7.39 -15.29
CA GLN A 36 2.19 -8.32 -15.90
C GLN A 36 1.07 -7.58 -16.65
N GLN A 37 0.52 -6.50 -16.08
CA GLN A 37 -0.54 -5.74 -16.71
C GLN A 37 -0.06 -5.03 -17.99
N ILE A 38 1.15 -4.47 -17.96
CA ILE A 38 1.75 -3.82 -19.14
C ILE A 38 2.02 -4.84 -20.24
N SER A 39 2.63 -6.00 -19.92
CA SER A 39 2.88 -7.06 -20.88
C SER A 39 1.59 -7.55 -21.56
N ARG A 40 0.48 -7.67 -20.80
CA ARG A 40 -0.84 -8.00 -21.37
C ARG A 40 -1.31 -6.93 -22.35
N TRP A 41 -1.27 -5.66 -21.98
CA TRP A 41 -1.70 -4.59 -22.89
C TRP A 41 -0.85 -4.50 -24.15
N VAL A 42 0.45 -4.79 -24.07
CA VAL A 42 1.31 -4.85 -25.26
C VAL A 42 0.92 -6.04 -26.14
N ALA A 43 0.75 -7.23 -25.56
CA ALA A 43 0.32 -8.43 -26.29
C ALA A 43 -1.05 -8.26 -26.97
N ASP A 44 -1.99 -7.60 -26.30
CA ASP A 44 -3.33 -7.33 -26.81
C ASP A 44 -3.37 -6.12 -27.79
N GLY A 45 -2.24 -5.46 -28.07
CA GLY A 45 -2.16 -4.25 -28.90
C GLY A 45 -2.73 -2.98 -28.27
N ALA A 46 -3.16 -3.04 -27.01
CA ALA A 46 -3.74 -1.95 -26.24
C ALA A 46 -2.70 -0.90 -25.77
N MET A 47 -1.41 -1.21 -25.81
CA MET A 47 -0.29 -0.31 -25.53
C MET A 47 0.79 -0.47 -26.58
N GLN A 48 1.19 0.65 -27.21
CA GLN A 48 2.23 0.67 -28.25
C GLN A 48 3.61 0.79 -27.61
N ALA A 49 4.14 -0.35 -27.13
CA ALA A 49 5.44 -0.45 -26.49
C ALA A 49 6.10 -1.80 -26.76
N VAL A 50 7.40 -1.90 -26.48
CA VAL A 50 8.13 -3.18 -26.46
C VAL A 50 8.34 -3.59 -25.00
N THR A 51 7.94 -4.80 -24.64
CA THR A 51 8.25 -5.41 -23.34
C THR A 51 9.40 -6.39 -23.49
N ILE A 52 10.37 -6.31 -22.57
CA ILE A 52 11.53 -7.22 -22.56
C ILE A 52 11.58 -7.90 -21.20
N ASN A 53 11.42 -9.22 -21.16
CA ASN A 53 11.68 -9.98 -19.94
C ASN A 53 13.19 -10.17 -19.83
N ALA A 54 13.83 -9.37 -18.97
CA ALA A 54 15.26 -9.45 -18.73
C ALA A 54 15.61 -10.70 -17.90
N GLU A 55 16.89 -11.06 -17.83
CA GLU A 55 17.35 -12.17 -16.98
C GLU A 55 17.52 -11.74 -15.51
N SER A 56 17.57 -10.44 -15.24
CA SER A 56 17.67 -9.85 -13.90
C SER A 56 17.21 -8.39 -13.87
N GLU A 57 16.95 -7.84 -12.68
CA GLU A 57 16.69 -6.41 -12.50
C GLU A 57 17.86 -5.53 -12.95
N HIS A 58 19.11 -5.99 -12.79
CA HIS A 58 20.29 -5.26 -13.26
C HIS A 58 20.26 -5.02 -14.79
N SER A 59 19.89 -6.04 -15.57
CA SER A 59 19.74 -5.90 -17.02
C SER A 59 18.49 -5.13 -17.41
N ALA A 60 17.37 -5.29 -16.69
CA ALA A 60 16.19 -4.45 -16.91
C ALA A 60 16.53 -2.96 -16.73
N ALA A 61 17.29 -2.61 -15.68
CA ALA A 61 17.76 -1.26 -15.44
C ALA A 61 18.71 -0.77 -16.55
N SER A 62 19.67 -1.59 -16.97
CA SER A 62 20.58 -1.26 -18.09
C SER A 62 19.82 -0.97 -19.39
N GLN A 63 18.76 -1.74 -19.68
CA GLN A 63 17.94 -1.57 -20.88
C GLN A 63 17.08 -0.30 -20.83
N ILE A 64 16.49 0.06 -19.68
CA ILE A 64 15.74 1.34 -19.59
C ILE A 64 16.65 2.56 -19.73
N ILE A 65 17.92 2.46 -19.31
CA ILE A 65 18.89 3.54 -19.44
C ILE A 65 19.24 3.75 -20.91
N ALA A 66 19.52 2.68 -21.65
CA ALA A 66 19.77 2.76 -23.09
C ALA A 66 18.54 3.31 -23.83
N ALA A 67 17.34 2.78 -23.54
CA ALA A 67 16.12 3.22 -24.20
C ALA A 67 15.75 4.68 -23.87
N GLY A 68 15.95 5.11 -22.61
CA GLY A 68 15.66 6.46 -22.10
C GLY A 68 16.42 7.60 -22.78
N LYS A 69 17.42 7.29 -23.61
CA LYS A 69 18.08 8.28 -24.48
C LYS A 69 17.27 8.67 -25.71
N ASN A 70 16.38 7.79 -26.15
CA ASN A 70 15.69 7.89 -27.44
C ASN A 70 14.17 7.95 -27.28
N VAL A 71 13.63 7.21 -26.33
CA VAL A 71 12.18 7.07 -26.09
C VAL A 71 11.88 7.04 -24.60
N ARG A 72 10.61 7.21 -24.23
CA ARG A 72 10.19 6.98 -22.85
C ARG A 72 10.37 5.51 -22.48
N ALA A 73 11.13 5.28 -21.43
CA ALA A 73 11.36 3.96 -20.86
C ALA A 73 10.90 3.92 -19.41
N GLY A 74 10.42 2.75 -18.98
CA GLY A 74 10.01 2.53 -17.61
C GLY A 74 10.16 1.08 -17.16
N THR A 75 10.14 0.86 -15.85
CA THR A 75 10.12 -0.48 -15.25
C THR A 75 9.44 -0.46 -13.88
N ALA A 76 9.18 -1.63 -13.31
CA ALA A 76 8.73 -1.77 -11.94
C ALA A 76 9.60 -2.79 -11.19
N THR A 77 9.94 -2.48 -9.94
CA THR A 77 10.78 -3.33 -9.09
C THR A 77 10.49 -3.12 -7.60
N SER A 78 11.16 -3.88 -6.73
CA SER A 78 11.04 -3.86 -5.28
C SER A 78 12.31 -4.39 -4.60
N SER A 79 12.65 -3.93 -3.39
CA SER A 79 13.61 -4.58 -2.47
C SER A 79 14.93 -5.00 -3.14
N LYS A 80 15.26 -6.31 -3.12
CA LYS A 80 16.52 -6.86 -3.63
C LYS A 80 16.73 -6.58 -5.12
N GLY A 81 15.65 -6.59 -5.89
CA GLY A 81 15.71 -6.24 -7.30
C GLY A 81 16.19 -4.82 -7.49
N LEU A 82 15.62 -3.89 -6.72
CA LEU A 82 16.07 -2.51 -6.71
C LEU A 82 17.52 -2.36 -6.24
N LEU A 83 17.94 -3.06 -5.17
CA LEU A 83 19.33 -3.04 -4.74
C LEU A 83 20.29 -3.48 -5.86
N TYR A 84 19.86 -4.42 -6.70
CA TYR A 84 20.62 -4.88 -7.85
C TYR A 84 20.62 -3.87 -9.01
N MET A 85 19.60 -3.01 -9.10
CA MET A 85 19.55 -1.90 -10.07
C MET A 85 20.44 -0.70 -9.67
N ILE A 86 20.74 -0.49 -8.38
CA ILE A 86 21.43 0.73 -7.90
C ILE A 86 22.73 0.96 -8.66
N GLU A 87 23.55 -0.08 -8.85
CA GLU A 87 24.82 0.00 -9.57
C GLU A 87 24.70 0.71 -10.92
N VAL A 88 23.69 0.33 -11.71
CA VAL A 88 23.51 0.87 -13.05
C VAL A 88 22.69 2.16 -13.07
N LEU A 89 21.76 2.36 -12.12
CA LEU A 89 20.94 3.57 -12.05
C LEU A 89 21.75 4.84 -11.78
N GLU A 90 22.90 4.74 -11.08
CA GLU A 90 23.80 5.90 -10.94
C GLU A 90 24.31 6.41 -12.30
N ASN A 91 24.48 5.53 -13.28
CA ASN A 91 24.87 5.90 -14.63
C ASN A 91 23.74 6.64 -15.35
N ALA A 92 22.47 6.32 -15.07
CA ALA A 92 21.32 7.05 -15.61
C ALA A 92 21.34 8.52 -15.17
N ALA A 93 21.54 8.74 -13.85
CA ALA A 93 21.61 10.07 -13.28
C ALA A 93 22.88 10.82 -13.73
N GLY A 94 24.02 10.13 -13.84
CA GLY A 94 25.27 10.72 -14.34
C GLY A 94 25.25 11.06 -15.83
N GLY A 95 24.50 10.29 -16.62
CA GLY A 95 24.34 10.47 -18.07
C GLY A 95 23.19 11.41 -18.48
N ALA A 96 22.50 12.03 -17.51
CA ALA A 96 21.32 12.87 -17.72
C ALA A 96 20.21 12.15 -18.53
N ILE A 97 19.84 10.96 -18.07
CA ILE A 97 18.91 10.05 -18.74
C ILE A 97 17.59 9.98 -17.97
N PRO A 98 16.50 10.56 -18.49
CA PRO A 98 15.18 10.42 -17.87
C PRO A 98 14.58 9.04 -18.17
N CYS A 99 14.46 8.20 -17.15
CA CYS A 99 13.70 6.96 -17.16
C CYS A 99 12.89 6.82 -15.86
N GLY A 100 11.77 6.10 -15.92
CA GLY A 100 10.81 5.99 -14.82
C GLY A 100 10.85 4.64 -14.12
N LEU A 101 10.78 4.64 -12.79
CA LEU A 101 10.63 3.45 -11.97
C LEU A 101 9.36 3.54 -11.14
N PHE A 102 8.60 2.45 -11.09
CA PHE A 102 7.59 2.23 -10.05
C PHE A 102 8.13 1.25 -9.02
N ILE A 103 8.05 1.63 -7.75
CA ILE A 103 8.66 0.87 -6.66
C ILE A 103 7.59 0.52 -5.66
N GLY A 104 7.26 -0.77 -5.62
CA GLY A 104 6.47 -1.33 -4.53
C GLY A 104 7.40 -1.53 -3.34
N ASN A 105 7.48 -0.55 -2.43
CA ASN A 105 8.46 -0.54 -1.35
C ASN A 105 8.33 -1.77 -0.47
N ARG A 106 9.47 -2.43 -0.24
CA ARG A 106 9.56 -3.71 0.43
C ARG A 106 10.83 -3.80 1.25
N ALA A 107 10.71 -4.45 2.40
CA ALA A 107 11.81 -4.77 3.30
C ALA A 107 13.04 -5.33 2.59
N THR A 108 14.21 -4.89 3.03
CA THR A 108 15.50 -5.38 2.55
C THR A 108 16.22 -6.11 3.67
N GLY A 109 16.77 -7.31 3.38
CA GLY A 109 17.69 -7.97 4.31
C GLY A 109 17.22 -9.35 4.76
N ALA A 110 17.90 -9.86 5.78
CA ALA A 110 17.53 -11.07 6.50
C ALA A 110 16.96 -10.68 7.89
N PRO A 111 15.95 -11.40 8.42
CA PRO A 111 15.21 -12.47 7.74
C PRO A 111 14.46 -11.95 6.50
N ILE A 112 14.22 -12.84 5.54
CA ILE A 112 13.50 -12.45 4.31
C ILE A 112 12.10 -11.96 4.69
N ASN A 113 11.72 -10.81 4.16
CA ASN A 113 10.41 -10.25 4.37
C ASN A 113 9.89 -9.68 3.04
N ILE A 114 8.73 -10.17 2.61
CA ILE A 114 8.08 -9.73 1.38
C ILE A 114 7.24 -8.47 1.59
N TRP A 115 6.92 -8.15 2.84
CA TRP A 115 6.06 -7.05 3.21
C TRP A 115 6.78 -5.69 3.19
N ALA A 116 5.98 -4.64 3.37
CA ALA A 116 6.41 -3.29 3.11
C ALA A 116 7.25 -2.65 4.22
N ASP A 117 8.30 -1.97 3.79
CA ASP A 117 8.94 -0.85 4.47
C ASP A 117 9.73 -0.06 3.40
N ASN A 118 10.28 1.09 3.76
CA ASN A 118 10.98 2.04 2.88
C ASN A 118 12.49 1.81 2.80
N SER A 119 13.01 0.70 3.32
CA SER A 119 14.46 0.45 3.38
C SER A 119 15.08 0.39 1.98
N ASP A 120 14.34 -0.07 0.98
CA ASP A 120 14.77 -0.14 -0.41
C ASP A 120 14.86 1.25 -1.07
N ALA A 121 13.85 2.11 -0.89
CA ALA A 121 13.88 3.52 -1.29
C ALA A 121 15.02 4.30 -0.61
N TYR A 122 15.27 4.00 0.67
CA TYR A 122 16.35 4.62 1.41
C TYR A 122 17.74 4.19 0.92
N ALA A 123 17.90 2.95 0.44
CA ALA A 123 19.16 2.47 -0.11
C ALA A 123 19.59 3.21 -1.37
N MET A 124 18.65 3.67 -2.21
CA MET A 124 18.97 4.37 -3.45
C MET A 124 19.09 5.90 -3.32
N ARG A 125 18.92 6.46 -2.11
CA ARG A 125 18.74 7.92 -1.92
C ARG A 125 19.88 8.80 -2.43
N ASP A 126 21.07 8.21 -2.56
CA ASP A 126 22.30 8.90 -2.95
C ASP A 126 22.63 8.71 -4.45
N SER A 127 21.80 7.96 -5.19
CA SER A 127 22.01 7.64 -6.61
C SER A 127 21.79 8.80 -7.60
N GLY A 128 21.25 9.93 -7.13
CA GLY A 128 20.87 11.08 -7.96
C GLY A 128 19.48 10.95 -8.61
N LEU A 129 18.69 9.97 -8.19
CA LEU A 129 17.31 9.76 -8.62
C LEU A 129 16.34 10.74 -7.93
N ILE A 130 15.31 11.16 -8.66
CA ILE A 130 14.17 11.88 -8.09
C ILE A 130 13.26 10.85 -7.42
N GLN A 131 12.94 11.02 -6.13
CA GLN A 131 12.09 10.10 -5.39
C GLN A 131 10.80 10.78 -4.95
N ILE A 132 9.67 10.28 -5.45
CA ILE A 132 8.32 10.77 -5.19
C ILE A 132 7.55 9.68 -4.45
N PHE A 133 7.04 9.97 -3.26
CA PHE A 133 6.24 9.05 -2.47
C PHE A 133 4.75 9.29 -2.73
N ALA A 134 4.02 8.20 -2.95
CA ALA A 134 2.57 8.16 -3.12
C ALA A 134 1.90 7.57 -1.88
N ALA A 135 0.75 8.12 -1.50
CA ALA A 135 -0.06 7.61 -0.41
C ALA A 135 -1.12 6.61 -0.85
N ASP A 136 -1.48 6.55 -2.14
CA ASP A 136 -2.51 5.64 -2.64
C ASP A 136 -2.33 5.34 -4.14
N GLY A 137 -3.23 4.53 -4.71
CA GLY A 137 -3.19 4.19 -6.13
C GLY A 137 -3.40 5.38 -7.06
N GLN A 138 -4.22 6.37 -6.66
CA GLN A 138 -4.44 7.58 -7.44
C GLN A 138 -3.15 8.41 -7.53
N GLU A 139 -2.52 8.65 -6.39
CA GLU A 139 -1.25 9.36 -6.33
C GLU A 139 -0.15 8.60 -7.08
N ALA A 140 -0.14 7.27 -7.07
CA ALA A 140 0.83 6.50 -7.84
C ALA A 140 0.68 6.71 -9.37
N LEU A 141 -0.55 6.69 -9.88
CA LEU A 141 -0.85 7.00 -11.29
C LEU A 141 -0.40 8.43 -11.64
N ASP A 142 -0.86 9.40 -10.85
CA ASP A 142 -0.63 10.82 -11.10
C ASP A 142 0.87 11.18 -10.97
N ASN A 143 1.57 10.57 -10.01
CA ASN A 143 3.00 10.80 -9.80
C ASN A 143 3.87 10.17 -10.90
N ILE A 144 3.44 9.11 -11.58
CA ILE A 144 4.20 8.59 -12.74
C ILE A 144 4.13 9.59 -13.90
N ILE A 145 2.94 10.14 -14.17
CA ILE A 145 2.74 11.16 -15.21
C ILE A 145 3.53 12.43 -14.87
N GLN A 146 3.44 12.90 -13.62
CA GLN A 146 4.24 14.04 -13.15
C GLN A 146 5.74 13.73 -13.15
N GLY A 147 6.14 12.50 -12.84
CA GLY A 147 7.52 12.05 -12.83
C GLY A 147 8.19 12.23 -14.20
N TYR A 148 7.53 11.80 -15.28
CA TYR A 148 8.01 12.08 -16.65
C TYR A 148 8.03 13.57 -16.95
N ARG A 149 7.00 14.34 -16.57
CA ARG A 149 6.98 15.80 -16.77
C ARG A 149 8.17 16.51 -16.11
N ILE A 150 8.55 16.09 -14.90
CA ILE A 150 9.66 16.65 -14.14
C ILE A 150 11.00 16.17 -14.72
N ALA A 151 11.15 14.86 -14.89
CA ALA A 151 12.38 14.21 -15.34
C ALA A 151 12.79 14.65 -16.75
N GLU A 152 11.84 14.84 -17.66
CA GLU A 152 12.12 15.19 -19.06
C GLU A 152 12.44 16.67 -19.28
N ASN A 153 12.18 17.53 -18.29
CA ASN A 153 12.51 18.94 -18.35
C ASN A 153 14.00 19.14 -18.64
N LEU A 154 14.34 20.03 -19.58
CA LEU A 154 15.71 20.25 -20.04
C LEU A 154 16.66 20.73 -18.94
N ARG A 155 16.13 21.35 -17.86
CA ARG A 155 16.91 21.75 -16.67
C ARG A 155 17.16 20.60 -15.69
N VAL A 156 16.49 19.46 -15.87
CA VAL A 156 16.49 18.31 -14.96
C VAL A 156 17.15 17.11 -15.64
N ARG A 157 16.48 16.43 -16.59
CA ARG A 157 17.01 15.25 -17.30
C ARG A 157 17.59 14.19 -16.35
N LEU A 158 16.86 13.84 -15.29
CA LEU A 158 17.27 12.83 -14.31
C LEU A 158 16.26 11.67 -14.29
N PRO A 159 16.68 10.46 -13.89
CA PRO A 159 15.74 9.37 -13.64
C PRO A 159 14.85 9.68 -12.43
N PHE A 160 13.68 9.05 -12.36
CA PHE A 160 12.74 9.20 -11.24
C PHE A 160 12.15 7.86 -10.79
N ALA A 161 11.76 7.81 -9.52
CA ALA A 161 11.02 6.71 -8.91
C ALA A 161 9.76 7.21 -8.22
N VAL A 162 8.66 6.49 -8.45
CA VAL A 162 7.44 6.61 -7.67
C VAL A 162 7.38 5.45 -6.68
N ASN A 163 7.41 5.80 -5.40
CA ASN A 163 7.41 4.90 -4.25
C ASN A 163 5.99 4.73 -3.73
N LEU A 164 5.51 3.48 -3.64
CA LEU A 164 4.23 3.13 -3.03
C LEU A 164 4.44 1.93 -2.08
N ARG A 165 3.86 2.01 -0.88
CA ARG A 165 3.95 0.96 0.14
C ARG A 165 3.48 -0.40 -0.42
N GLY A 166 4.32 -1.43 -0.29
CA GLY A 166 4.00 -2.79 -0.71
C GLY A 166 2.74 -3.34 -0.01
N PHE A 167 1.98 -4.19 -0.70
CA PHE A 167 0.74 -4.81 -0.20
C PHE A 167 -0.37 -3.80 0.13
N THR A 168 -0.29 -3.07 1.25
CA THR A 168 -1.32 -2.11 1.69
C THR A 168 -1.49 -0.93 0.72
N GLY A 169 -0.48 -0.60 -0.08
CA GLY A 169 -0.60 0.30 -1.22
C GLY A 169 -0.75 -0.46 -2.55
N THR A 170 0.20 -1.34 -2.88
CA THR A 170 0.26 -1.95 -4.22
C THR A 170 -0.85 -2.96 -4.55
N HIS A 171 -1.45 -3.58 -3.55
CA HIS A 171 -2.51 -4.60 -3.69
C HIS A 171 -3.87 -4.14 -3.13
N ALA A 172 -3.94 -2.94 -2.56
CA ALA A 172 -5.18 -2.30 -2.14
C ALA A 172 -6.01 -1.87 -3.35
N TYR A 173 -7.26 -2.33 -3.42
CA TYR A 173 -8.22 -1.97 -4.44
C TYR A 173 -9.08 -0.80 -3.98
N GLU A 174 -9.09 0.27 -4.77
CA GLU A 174 -9.85 1.49 -4.50
C GLU A 174 -10.28 2.16 -5.81
N GLY A 175 -11.08 3.23 -5.69
CA GLY A 175 -11.52 4.02 -6.83
C GLY A 175 -10.40 4.95 -7.33
N VAL A 176 -9.96 4.71 -8.57
CA VAL A 176 -8.96 5.53 -9.26
C VAL A 176 -9.59 6.24 -10.46
N GLU A 177 -9.47 7.56 -10.49
CA GLU A 177 -9.82 8.42 -11.61
C GLU A 177 -8.71 8.37 -12.67
N ILE A 178 -8.98 7.65 -13.74
CA ILE A 178 -8.09 7.54 -14.88
C ILE A 178 -8.35 8.73 -15.81
N PRO A 179 -7.37 9.64 -16.03
CA PRO A 179 -7.54 10.75 -16.94
C PRO A 179 -7.65 10.28 -18.39
N SER A 180 -8.19 11.13 -19.27
CA SER A 180 -8.22 10.85 -20.70
C SER A 180 -6.81 10.92 -21.27
N GLN A 181 -6.52 10.12 -22.32
CA GLN A 181 -5.22 10.20 -23.01
C GLN A 181 -4.99 11.60 -23.58
N GLN A 182 -6.03 12.29 -24.04
CA GLN A 182 -5.94 13.63 -24.63
C GLN A 182 -5.48 14.67 -23.59
N ASP A 183 -6.01 14.61 -22.37
CA ASP A 183 -5.60 15.52 -21.30
C ASP A 183 -4.16 15.24 -20.86
N VAL A 184 -3.77 13.97 -20.81
CA VAL A 184 -2.37 13.59 -20.52
C VAL A 184 -1.43 14.05 -21.62
N ASP A 185 -1.80 13.93 -22.90
CA ASP A 185 -0.98 14.42 -24.02
C ASP A 185 -0.81 15.95 -24.02
N ARG A 186 -1.81 16.68 -23.52
CA ARG A 186 -1.74 18.14 -23.34
C ARG A 186 -0.79 18.53 -22.21
N TYR A 187 -0.83 17.79 -21.10
CA TYR A 187 0.02 18.02 -19.93
C TYR A 187 1.47 17.55 -20.14
N LEU A 188 1.64 16.38 -20.76
CA LEU A 188 2.92 15.71 -21.01
C LEU A 188 3.15 15.59 -22.53
N PRO A 189 3.72 16.63 -23.17
CA PRO A 189 3.97 16.63 -24.61
C PRO A 189 4.97 15.52 -25.01
N PRO A 190 5.10 15.16 -26.30
CA PRO A 190 6.01 14.10 -26.75
C PRO A 190 7.46 14.27 -26.24
N PHE A 191 8.11 13.14 -25.93
CA PHE A 191 9.48 13.14 -25.45
C PHE A 191 10.44 13.73 -26.48
N VAL A 192 11.32 14.62 -26.03
CA VAL A 192 12.39 15.21 -26.85
C VAL A 192 13.71 14.54 -26.49
N PRO A 193 14.28 13.68 -27.37
CA PRO A 193 15.59 13.09 -27.14
C PRO A 193 16.69 14.15 -27.31
N LEU A 194 17.66 14.15 -26.40
CA LEU A 194 18.88 14.95 -26.51
C LEU A 194 20.05 14.03 -26.74
N PHE A 195 20.85 14.32 -27.77
CA PHE A 195 22.06 13.57 -28.12
C PHE A 195 21.72 12.07 -28.18
N SER A 196 20.84 11.73 -29.12
CA SER A 196 20.31 10.37 -29.30
C SER A 196 21.43 9.35 -29.54
N LEU A 197 21.30 8.15 -28.98
CA LEU A 197 22.28 7.07 -29.19
C LEU A 197 22.31 6.61 -30.66
N PHE A 198 21.15 6.61 -31.31
CA PHE A 198 20.98 6.14 -32.69
C PHE A 198 20.81 7.33 -33.64
N ALA A 199 21.87 8.13 -33.75
CA ALA A 199 21.96 9.25 -34.71
C ALA A 199 23.23 9.10 -35.57
N PRO A 200 23.17 8.37 -36.70
CA PRO A 200 24.34 8.11 -37.55
C PRO A 200 25.03 9.37 -38.08
N ASP A 201 24.26 10.45 -38.27
CA ASP A 201 24.72 11.76 -38.73
C ASP A 201 25.36 12.59 -37.61
N LYS A 202 25.09 12.27 -36.34
CA LYS A 202 25.61 12.97 -35.15
C LYS A 202 25.95 11.96 -34.05
N PRO A 203 27.00 11.13 -34.23
CA PRO A 203 27.36 10.11 -33.26
C PRO A 203 27.79 10.76 -31.94
N VAL A 204 27.43 10.11 -30.84
CA VAL A 204 27.71 10.56 -29.48
C VAL A 204 28.22 9.40 -28.64
N THR A 205 29.05 9.70 -27.64
CA THR A 205 29.56 8.73 -26.68
C THR A 205 28.97 9.00 -25.30
N TYR A 206 28.39 7.97 -24.69
CA TYR A 206 27.96 7.96 -23.29
C TYR A 206 28.86 7.04 -22.46
N GLY A 207 29.01 7.34 -21.17
CA GLY A 207 29.78 6.50 -20.26
C GLY A 207 31.30 6.57 -20.45
N ALA A 208 31.82 7.63 -21.07
CA ALA A 208 33.26 7.81 -21.23
C ALA A 208 33.96 7.96 -19.86
N MET A 209 35.16 7.37 -19.74
CA MET A 209 36.00 7.57 -18.57
C MET A 209 36.48 9.02 -18.51
N LEU A 210 36.20 9.69 -17.39
CA LEU A 210 36.59 11.08 -17.16
C LEU A 210 37.75 11.18 -16.17
N SER A 211 38.68 12.10 -16.42
CA SER A 211 39.68 12.49 -15.44
C SER A 211 39.08 13.33 -14.31
N ALA A 212 39.85 13.58 -13.24
CA ALA A 212 39.34 14.16 -11.99
C ALA A 212 38.64 15.53 -12.15
N TYR A 213 39.06 16.39 -13.09
CA TYR A 213 38.43 17.70 -13.27
C TYR A 213 37.07 17.62 -14.00
N PRO A 214 36.95 17.01 -15.20
CA PRO A 214 35.65 16.83 -15.87
C PRO A 214 34.64 16.04 -15.03
N TYR A 215 35.09 15.06 -14.24
CA TYR A 215 34.23 14.29 -13.33
C TYR A 215 33.58 15.18 -12.26
N ARG A 216 34.36 16.02 -11.58
CA ARG A 216 33.85 16.97 -10.56
C ARG A 216 32.84 17.94 -11.17
N ARG A 217 33.07 18.40 -12.41
CA ARG A 217 32.11 19.26 -13.13
C ARG A 217 30.80 18.54 -13.42
N HIS A 218 30.83 17.27 -13.82
CA HIS A 218 29.62 16.46 -14.02
C HIS A 218 28.83 16.29 -12.72
N LYS A 219 29.48 15.94 -11.61
CA LYS A 219 28.79 15.82 -10.31
C LYS A 219 28.17 17.13 -9.84
N ARG A 220 28.83 18.27 -10.06
CA ARG A 220 28.24 19.59 -9.79
C ARG A 220 26.99 19.85 -10.65
N ASN A 221 27.03 19.50 -11.93
CA ASN A 221 25.88 19.64 -12.83
C ASN A 221 24.72 18.71 -12.41
N GLN A 222 25.02 17.48 -11.97
CA GLN A 222 24.03 16.53 -11.46
C GLN A 222 23.30 17.09 -10.21
N ILE A 223 24.05 17.68 -9.26
CA ILE A 223 23.46 18.33 -8.08
C ILE A 223 22.58 19.53 -8.49
N ALA A 224 23.01 20.33 -9.46
CA ALA A 224 22.22 21.45 -9.97
C ALA A 224 20.93 20.96 -10.65
N ALA A 225 20.99 19.89 -11.45
CA ALA A 225 19.82 19.27 -12.07
C ALA A 225 18.82 18.74 -11.03
N LEU A 226 19.33 18.07 -9.98
CA LEU A 226 18.49 17.55 -8.90
C LEU A 226 17.85 18.71 -8.11
N SER A 227 18.57 19.81 -7.91
CA SER A 227 18.02 21.02 -7.28
C SER A 227 16.92 21.65 -8.14
N ASN A 228 17.12 21.75 -9.46
CA ASN A 228 16.09 22.22 -10.39
C ASN A 228 14.82 21.35 -10.34
N ALA A 229 14.95 20.04 -10.15
CA ALA A 229 13.81 19.13 -10.06
C ALA A 229 12.81 19.54 -8.96
N SER A 230 13.29 20.13 -7.87
CA SER A 230 12.43 20.63 -6.78
C SER A 230 11.51 21.76 -7.26
N GLU A 231 12.05 22.75 -7.98
CA GLU A 231 11.29 23.86 -8.54
C GLU A 231 10.29 23.37 -9.60
N ILE A 232 10.77 22.51 -10.50
CA ILE A 232 9.96 21.94 -11.58
C ILE A 232 8.84 21.05 -11.02
N ALA A 233 9.04 20.35 -9.90
CA ALA A 233 8.00 19.57 -9.25
C ALA A 233 6.81 20.44 -8.79
N LEU A 234 7.05 21.65 -8.29
CA LEU A 234 5.97 22.58 -7.92
C LEU A 234 5.24 23.12 -9.15
N GLN A 235 5.97 23.41 -10.23
CA GLN A 235 5.35 23.84 -11.48
C GLN A 235 4.47 22.72 -12.06
N ALA A 236 5.02 21.51 -12.17
CA ALA A 236 4.30 20.33 -12.64
C ALA A 236 3.03 20.09 -11.81
N GLY A 237 3.11 20.19 -10.48
CA GLY A 237 1.96 20.03 -9.61
C GLY A 237 0.86 21.09 -9.78
N ARG A 238 1.22 22.35 -10.09
CA ARG A 238 0.25 23.41 -10.43
C ARG A 238 -0.42 23.16 -11.77
N GLU A 239 0.37 22.86 -12.80
CA GLU A 239 -0.14 22.52 -14.14
C GLU A 239 -1.04 21.27 -14.09
N PHE A 240 -0.73 20.33 -13.20
CA PHE A 240 -1.56 19.15 -12.97
C PHE A 240 -2.89 19.51 -12.33
N ALA A 241 -2.91 20.45 -11.37
CA ALA A 241 -4.14 20.96 -10.78
C ALA A 241 -5.03 21.65 -11.83
N ASP A 242 -4.43 22.49 -12.67
CA ASP A 242 -5.15 23.21 -13.73
C ASP A 242 -5.76 22.26 -14.76
N THR A 243 -5.11 21.12 -15.03
CA THR A 243 -5.55 20.15 -16.05
C THR A 243 -6.51 19.09 -15.50
N PHE A 244 -6.25 18.57 -14.30
CA PHE A 244 -6.92 17.39 -13.74
C PHE A 244 -7.67 17.66 -12.43
N GLY A 245 -7.60 18.87 -11.87
CA GLY A 245 -8.28 19.26 -10.64
C GLY A 245 -7.62 18.73 -9.35
N ARG A 246 -6.45 18.10 -9.42
CA ARG A 246 -5.72 17.56 -8.26
C ARG A 246 -4.39 18.27 -8.09
N ALA A 247 -4.15 18.88 -6.92
CA ALA A 247 -2.95 19.66 -6.66
C ALA A 247 -1.88 18.82 -5.95
N TYR A 248 -0.61 19.04 -6.33
CA TYR A 248 0.54 18.36 -5.75
C TYR A 248 1.65 19.34 -5.40
N GLY A 249 2.16 19.26 -4.18
CA GLY A 249 3.29 20.06 -3.70
C GLY A 249 4.56 19.24 -3.47
N HIS A 250 5.49 19.83 -2.73
CA HIS A 250 6.62 19.11 -2.13
C HIS A 250 6.20 18.20 -0.97
N TYR A 251 5.16 18.62 -0.27
CA TYR A 251 4.53 17.99 0.88
C TYR A 251 3.10 18.53 1.00
N ASP A 252 2.28 17.82 1.76
CA ASP A 252 0.95 18.26 2.18
C ASP A 252 0.94 18.52 3.69
N TRP A 253 0.21 19.56 4.09
CA TRP A 253 0.03 19.95 5.50
C TRP A 253 -1.44 19.77 5.89
N PHE A 254 -1.71 18.84 6.79
CA PHE A 254 -3.05 18.58 7.30
C PHE A 254 -3.17 19.03 8.75
N GLY A 255 -4.28 19.64 9.15
CA GLY A 255 -4.49 20.14 10.51
C GLY A 255 -4.30 21.66 10.62
N ASP A 256 -3.94 22.13 11.81
CA ASP A 256 -3.94 23.56 12.15
C ASP A 256 -2.81 24.32 11.46
N LYS A 257 -3.12 25.53 10.96
CA LYS A 257 -2.12 26.42 10.33
C LYS A 257 -1.08 26.93 11.34
N LYS A 258 -1.46 27.02 12.62
CA LYS A 258 -0.59 27.38 13.75
C LYS A 258 -0.42 26.17 14.67
N ALA A 259 0.14 25.08 14.12
CA ALA A 259 0.34 23.85 14.88
C ALA A 259 1.61 23.91 15.72
N GLU A 260 1.45 23.77 17.03
CA GLU A 260 2.56 23.61 17.96
C GLU A 260 3.15 22.20 17.91
N LEU A 261 2.33 21.20 17.56
CA LEU A 261 2.65 19.78 17.55
C LEU A 261 2.53 19.24 16.12
N VAL A 262 3.63 18.73 15.58
CA VAL A 262 3.64 18.21 14.20
C VAL A 262 4.14 16.77 14.19
N VAL A 263 3.49 15.92 13.40
CA VAL A 263 4.00 14.59 13.02
C VAL A 263 4.33 14.60 11.52
N ALA A 264 5.51 14.14 11.13
CA ALA A 264 5.95 14.07 9.73
C ALA A 264 6.25 12.63 9.30
N LEU A 265 5.92 12.29 8.05
CA LEU A 265 6.12 10.96 7.48
C LEU A 265 6.10 10.96 5.94
N LEU A 266 6.30 9.79 5.35
CA LEU A 266 6.23 9.52 3.91
C LEU A 266 5.10 8.52 3.60
N GLY A 267 4.44 8.68 2.46
CA GLY A 267 3.64 7.62 1.85
C GLY A 267 2.31 7.29 2.55
N GLU A 268 1.91 6.02 2.42
CA GLU A 268 0.54 5.50 2.63
C GLU A 268 0.01 5.65 4.06
N SER A 269 0.88 5.47 5.07
CA SER A 269 0.51 5.60 6.49
C SER A 269 0.06 7.01 6.88
N ALA A 270 0.28 8.01 6.02
CA ALA A 270 -0.27 9.35 6.20
C ALA A 270 -1.81 9.36 6.28
N SER A 271 -2.49 8.42 5.62
CA SER A 271 -3.94 8.28 5.69
C SER A 271 -4.46 8.06 7.11
N ALA A 272 -3.78 7.23 7.92
CA ALA A 272 -4.09 7.04 9.34
C ALA A 272 -3.81 8.31 10.15
N GLY A 273 -2.68 8.98 9.86
CA GLY A 273 -2.29 10.22 10.49
C GLY A 273 -3.27 11.37 10.23
N GLU A 274 -3.84 11.44 9.03
CA GLU A 274 -4.83 12.46 8.65
C GLU A 274 -6.11 12.30 9.49
N VAL A 275 -6.58 11.07 9.67
CA VAL A 275 -7.75 10.76 10.53
C VAL A 275 -7.47 11.17 11.98
N ALA A 276 -6.34 10.76 12.54
CA ALA A 276 -5.97 11.10 13.91
C ALA A 276 -5.79 12.61 14.11
N THR A 277 -5.14 13.29 13.16
CA THR A 277 -4.92 14.74 13.21
C THR A 277 -6.25 15.49 13.21
N HIS A 278 -7.17 15.12 12.31
CA HIS A 278 -8.48 15.75 12.26
C HIS A 278 -9.29 15.49 13.54
N TYR A 279 -9.27 14.27 14.06
CA TYR A 279 -9.96 13.95 15.31
C TYR A 279 -9.46 14.78 16.50
N LEU A 280 -8.18 15.15 16.51
CA LEU A 280 -7.57 15.97 17.56
C LEU A 280 -7.70 17.47 17.28
N GLN A 281 -7.93 17.87 16.03
CA GLN A 281 -8.01 19.26 15.61
C GLN A 281 -9.17 19.99 16.30
N GLY A 282 -8.92 21.20 16.80
CA GLY A 282 -9.95 22.06 17.39
C GLY A 282 -10.51 21.59 18.74
N LYS A 283 -9.99 20.50 19.32
CA LYS A 283 -10.36 20.06 20.66
C LYS A 283 -9.81 20.99 21.71
N GLU A 284 -10.67 21.40 22.64
CA GLU A 284 -10.29 22.28 23.75
C GLU A 284 -9.14 21.66 24.57
N GLY A 285 -8.12 22.47 24.86
CA GLY A 285 -6.95 22.04 25.63
C GLY A 285 -5.94 21.17 24.87
N ILE A 286 -6.16 20.84 23.60
CA ILE A 286 -5.15 20.23 22.73
C ILE A 286 -4.41 21.36 21.97
N PRO A 287 -3.09 21.52 22.13
CA PRO A 287 -2.32 22.49 21.35
C PRO A 287 -2.42 22.14 19.87
N GLY A 288 -2.50 23.15 19.00
CA GLY A 288 -2.77 22.94 17.57
C GLY A 288 -1.90 21.84 16.96
N VAL A 289 -2.54 20.89 16.29
CA VAL A 289 -1.92 19.68 15.75
C VAL A 289 -1.86 19.72 14.22
N ALA A 290 -0.79 19.18 13.64
CA ALA A 290 -0.71 18.97 12.20
C ALA A 290 0.07 17.72 11.80
N LEU A 291 -0.26 17.19 10.62
CA LEU A 291 0.47 16.17 9.91
C LEU A 291 1.19 16.78 8.70
N LEU A 292 2.47 16.48 8.56
CA LEU A 292 3.29 16.84 7.41
C LEU A 292 3.57 15.58 6.57
N LYS A 293 2.76 15.36 5.52
CA LYS A 293 2.96 14.25 4.56
C LYS A 293 3.96 14.68 3.51
N ILE A 294 5.17 14.15 3.55
CA ILE A 294 6.21 14.50 2.59
C ILE A 294 6.01 13.69 1.31
N ARG A 295 6.05 14.38 0.17
CA ARG A 295 5.93 13.78 -1.16
C ARG A 295 7.29 13.63 -1.82
N LEU A 296 8.12 14.67 -1.80
CA LEU A 296 9.43 14.66 -2.46
C LEU A 296 10.54 14.32 -1.46
N PHE A 297 11.05 13.09 -1.52
CA PHE A 297 12.16 12.66 -0.66
C PHE A 297 13.52 13.08 -1.23
N SER A 298 13.67 13.05 -2.57
CA SER A 298 14.87 13.48 -3.30
C SER A 298 14.46 14.22 -4.58
N PRO A 299 14.86 15.48 -4.81
CA PRO A 299 15.54 16.38 -3.86
C PRO A 299 14.70 16.63 -2.61
N PHE A 300 15.34 16.77 -1.46
CA PHE A 300 14.63 17.03 -0.21
C PHE A 300 14.30 18.53 -0.05
N PRO A 301 13.03 18.93 0.16
CA PRO A 301 12.59 20.32 0.28
C PRO A 301 12.90 20.91 1.67
N ALA A 302 14.18 20.93 2.05
CA ALA A 302 14.65 21.27 3.40
C ALA A 302 14.21 22.68 3.84
N LYS A 303 14.38 23.67 2.94
CA LYS A 303 14.07 25.07 3.22
C LYS A 303 12.57 25.27 3.39
N GLU A 304 11.78 24.70 2.50
CA GLU A 304 10.32 24.84 2.46
C GLU A 304 9.68 24.18 3.69
N ILE A 305 10.18 23.01 4.12
CA ILE A 305 9.73 22.34 5.34
C ILE A 305 10.09 23.18 6.57
N ALA A 306 11.35 23.63 6.70
CA ALA A 306 11.77 24.44 7.84
C ALA A 306 10.96 25.74 7.96
N GLN A 307 10.69 26.41 6.84
CA GLN A 307 9.85 27.61 6.81
C GLN A 307 8.38 27.33 7.15
N ALA A 308 7.82 26.17 6.79
CA ALA A 308 6.48 25.79 7.22
C ALA A 308 6.41 25.59 8.74
N LEU A 309 7.36 24.85 9.31
CA LEU A 309 7.45 24.63 10.76
C LEU A 309 7.60 25.95 11.54
N GLN A 310 8.44 26.86 11.05
CA GLN A 310 8.60 28.19 11.65
C GLN A 310 7.31 29.01 11.58
N ARG A 311 6.64 29.05 10.41
CA ARG A 311 5.39 29.80 10.23
C ARG A 311 4.26 29.26 11.10
N ALA A 312 4.22 27.94 11.31
CA ALA A 312 3.25 27.30 12.18
C ALA A 312 3.50 27.56 13.68
N GLY A 313 4.72 27.99 14.05
CA GLY A 313 5.11 28.12 15.46
C GLY A 313 5.32 26.77 16.14
N THR A 314 5.75 25.76 15.38
CA THR A 314 5.93 24.40 15.88
C THR A 314 6.97 24.35 16.99
N LYS A 315 6.61 23.73 18.12
CA LYS A 315 7.48 23.52 19.29
C LYS A 315 8.12 22.14 19.29
N ALA A 316 7.34 21.13 18.88
CA ALA A 316 7.79 19.73 18.82
C ALA A 316 7.38 19.08 17.49
N LEU A 317 8.31 18.32 16.92
CA LEU A 317 8.15 17.58 15.67
C LEU A 317 8.55 16.12 15.90
N ILE A 318 7.62 15.21 15.63
CA ILE A 318 7.86 13.77 15.65
C ILE A 318 7.95 13.28 14.21
N VAL A 319 9.00 12.53 13.88
CA VAL A 319 9.19 11.96 12.55
C VAL A 319 8.99 10.46 12.60
N LEU A 320 7.99 9.96 11.87
CA LEU A 320 7.76 8.54 11.66
C LEU A 320 8.56 8.07 10.43
N ASP A 321 9.53 7.20 10.67
CA ASP A 321 10.27 6.50 9.63
C ASP A 321 9.80 5.05 9.51
N GLU A 322 9.28 4.72 8.33
CA GLU A 322 8.88 3.35 7.98
C GLU A 322 10.00 2.61 7.27
N GLY A 323 11.25 2.78 7.68
CA GLY A 323 12.41 2.13 7.08
C GLY A 323 13.66 2.34 7.93
N LEU A 324 14.63 1.45 7.80
CA LEU A 324 15.83 1.45 8.65
C LEU A 324 17.11 1.78 7.88
N GLN A 325 18.03 2.45 8.57
CA GLN A 325 19.44 2.48 8.19
C GLN A 325 20.29 1.98 9.36
N HIS A 326 21.05 0.91 9.13
CA HIS A 326 21.97 0.38 10.13
C HIS A 326 23.09 1.38 10.44
N GLY A 327 23.37 1.58 11.73
CA GLY A 327 24.46 2.43 12.22
C GLY A 327 24.24 3.94 12.10
N GLY A 328 23.05 4.39 11.68
CA GLY A 328 22.70 5.81 11.64
C GLY A 328 22.42 6.40 13.02
N VAL A 329 22.62 7.71 13.19
CA VAL A 329 22.22 8.44 14.41
C VAL A 329 20.70 8.57 14.49
N LEU A 330 20.06 8.82 13.34
CA LEU A 330 18.62 8.84 13.16
C LEU A 330 18.28 8.09 11.86
N PRO A 331 17.05 7.57 11.73
CA PRO A 331 16.53 7.07 10.47
C PRO A 331 16.56 8.14 9.35
N PRO A 332 16.55 7.74 8.07
CA PRO A 332 16.85 8.64 6.96
C PRO A 332 15.95 9.88 6.84
N LEU A 333 14.64 9.76 7.06
CA LEU A 333 13.75 10.93 7.01
C LEU A 333 13.97 11.85 8.21
N ALA A 334 14.00 11.29 9.43
CA ALA A 334 14.29 12.02 10.65
C ALA A 334 15.62 12.76 10.57
N GLN A 335 16.66 12.14 10.01
CA GLN A 335 17.97 12.78 9.81
C GLN A 335 17.89 13.99 8.86
N ARG A 336 17.18 13.87 7.73
CA ARG A 336 16.98 14.96 6.76
C ARG A 336 16.21 16.13 7.37
N ILE A 337 15.13 15.83 8.09
CA ILE A 337 14.31 16.85 8.77
C ILE A 337 15.10 17.54 9.88
N ALA A 338 15.77 16.78 10.76
CA ALA A 338 16.57 17.36 11.85
C ALA A 338 17.67 18.28 11.30
N THR A 339 18.32 17.87 10.21
CA THR A 339 19.34 18.67 9.52
C THR A 339 18.73 19.91 8.88
N ALA A 340 17.57 19.81 8.24
CA ALA A 340 16.85 20.96 7.66
C ALA A 340 16.47 22.00 8.72
N VAL A 341 15.93 21.53 9.86
CA VAL A 341 15.60 22.39 11.01
C VAL A 341 16.85 23.08 11.53
N HIS A 342 17.93 22.33 11.77
CA HIS A 342 19.18 22.90 12.25
C HIS A 342 19.77 23.94 11.29
N LEU A 343 19.84 23.60 9.99
CA LEU A 343 20.44 24.43 8.95
C LEU A 343 19.69 25.76 8.75
N HIS A 344 18.35 25.73 8.78
CA HIS A 344 17.53 26.88 8.43
C HIS A 344 16.98 27.65 9.63
N LEU A 345 16.84 27.02 10.80
CA LEU A 345 16.25 27.63 12.01
C LEU A 345 17.24 27.68 13.19
N GLY A 346 18.37 26.98 13.11
CA GLY A 346 19.35 26.90 14.20
C GLY A 346 18.71 26.41 15.50
N GLY A 347 19.11 27.00 16.64
CA GLY A 347 18.53 26.70 17.95
C GLY A 347 17.09 27.18 18.17
N LYS A 348 16.49 27.88 17.19
CA LYS A 348 15.11 28.41 17.26
C LYS A 348 14.08 27.45 16.63
N GLY A 349 14.53 26.35 16.04
CA GLY A 349 13.64 25.34 15.47
C GLY A 349 12.94 24.47 16.51
N PRO A 350 11.92 23.69 16.10
CA PRO A 350 11.26 22.74 16.99
C PRO A 350 12.23 21.68 17.51
N LYS A 351 11.90 21.12 18.68
CA LYS A 351 12.54 19.88 19.14
C LYS A 351 12.10 18.73 18.25
N VAL A 352 13.06 17.95 17.75
CA VAL A 352 12.82 16.81 16.86
C VAL A 352 13.04 15.52 17.64
N ALA A 353 12.08 14.60 17.56
CA ALA A 353 12.21 13.21 17.99
C ALA A 353 11.83 12.27 16.84
N SER A 354 12.37 11.05 16.86
CA SER A 354 12.18 10.05 15.81
C SER A 354 11.46 8.83 16.34
N VAL A 355 10.60 8.27 15.50
CA VAL A 355 9.82 7.08 15.75
C VAL A 355 9.98 6.15 14.55
N ILE A 356 10.16 4.87 14.82
CA ILE A 356 10.22 3.81 13.82
C ILE A 356 8.96 2.97 13.99
N GLY A 357 8.30 2.67 12.89
CA GLY A 357 7.11 1.81 12.85
C GLY A 357 6.83 1.37 11.42
N GLY A 358 5.83 0.50 11.24
CA GLY A 358 5.43 0.00 9.94
C GLY A 358 6.50 -0.86 9.24
N LEU A 359 7.48 -1.39 9.97
CA LEU A 359 8.51 -2.25 9.39
C LEU A 359 7.93 -3.61 9.02
N GLY A 360 8.37 -4.17 7.90
CA GLY A 360 7.99 -5.53 7.53
C GLY A 360 6.49 -5.76 7.42
N GLY A 361 5.73 -4.74 7.00
CA GLY A 361 4.28 -4.80 6.84
C GLY A 361 3.45 -4.52 8.07
N SER A 362 4.07 -4.22 9.22
CA SER A 362 3.32 -3.81 10.41
C SER A 362 2.39 -2.64 10.10
N GLU A 363 1.21 -2.65 10.70
CA GLU A 363 0.18 -1.66 10.44
C GLU A 363 0.37 -0.45 11.34
N VAL A 364 0.43 0.74 10.74
CA VAL A 364 0.45 2.01 11.48
C VAL A 364 -0.98 2.54 11.59
N ARG A 365 -1.58 2.42 12.78
CA ARG A 365 -2.98 2.82 13.04
C ARG A 365 -3.09 4.23 13.58
N GLN A 366 -4.31 4.76 13.60
CA GLN A 366 -4.63 6.11 14.10
C GLN A 366 -4.18 6.30 15.56
N GLU A 367 -4.30 5.26 16.39
CA GLU A 367 -3.84 5.27 17.78
C GLU A 367 -2.32 5.49 17.91
N HIS A 368 -1.52 5.02 16.95
CA HIS A 368 -0.08 5.27 16.93
C HIS A 368 0.21 6.76 16.68
N PHE A 369 -0.60 7.44 15.84
CA PHE A 369 -0.49 8.88 15.65
C PHE A 369 -0.93 9.67 16.89
N GLN A 370 -1.98 9.23 17.59
CA GLN A 370 -2.36 9.80 18.87
C GLN A 370 -1.22 9.72 19.90
N LEU A 371 -0.53 8.59 19.95
CA LEU A 371 0.67 8.44 20.77
C LEU A 371 1.78 9.39 20.30
N MET A 372 2.06 9.50 19.01
CA MET A 372 3.05 10.48 18.52
C MET A 372 2.69 11.93 18.88
N PHE A 373 1.42 12.33 18.80
CA PHE A 373 0.98 13.66 19.25
C PHE A 373 1.12 13.84 20.77
N ASN A 374 0.87 12.79 21.57
CA ASN A 374 1.15 12.83 23.00
C ASN A 374 2.66 13.04 23.29
N LEU A 375 3.54 12.44 22.48
CA LEU A 375 5.01 12.65 22.56
C LEU A 375 5.39 14.07 22.19
N ALA A 376 4.86 14.58 21.09
CA ALA A 376 5.03 15.97 20.72
C ALA A 376 4.62 16.90 21.87
N ALA A 377 3.44 16.67 22.46
CA ALA A 377 2.90 17.50 23.53
C ALA A 377 3.80 17.53 24.77
N ASN A 378 4.25 16.35 25.22
CA ASN A 378 5.15 16.28 26.36
C ASN A 378 6.49 17.01 26.08
N ILE A 379 7.05 16.86 24.88
CA ILE A 379 8.27 17.56 24.47
C ILE A 379 8.05 19.07 24.42
N ALA A 380 6.91 19.53 23.88
CA ALA A 380 6.55 20.94 23.82
C ALA A 380 6.38 21.58 25.20
N GLU A 381 5.99 20.80 26.22
CA GLU A 381 5.94 21.20 27.64
C GLU A 381 7.31 21.18 28.34
N GLY A 382 8.39 20.84 27.63
CA GLY A 382 9.74 20.80 28.17
C GLY A 382 10.09 19.52 28.93
N LYS A 383 9.26 18.47 28.83
CA LYS A 383 9.58 17.16 29.44
C LYS A 383 10.77 16.51 28.70
N PRO A 384 11.66 15.81 29.42
CA PRO A 384 12.81 15.16 28.79
C PRO A 384 12.34 14.07 27.83
N TYR A 385 13.05 13.86 26.74
CA TYR A 385 12.82 12.79 25.77
C TYR A 385 14.17 12.21 25.35
N ARG A 386 14.20 10.97 24.87
CA ARG A 386 15.47 10.34 24.47
C ARG A 386 15.84 10.72 23.03
N PRO A 387 17.14 10.81 22.71
CA PRO A 387 17.60 11.07 21.35
C PRO A 387 17.49 9.85 20.42
N GLU A 388 17.47 8.64 20.98
CA GLU A 388 17.31 7.40 20.22
C GLU A 388 15.87 7.24 19.72
N PRO A 389 15.66 6.70 18.52
CA PRO A 389 14.31 6.47 17.99
C PRO A 389 13.45 5.62 18.92
N TYR A 390 12.17 5.96 19.03
CA TYR A 390 11.13 5.13 19.64
C TYR A 390 10.66 4.06 18.66
N TRP A 391 10.20 2.90 19.16
CA TRP A 391 9.70 1.80 18.30
C TRP A 391 8.22 1.56 18.57
N LEU A 392 7.36 1.77 17.56
CA LEU A 392 5.90 1.65 17.75
C LEU A 392 5.43 0.20 17.82
N ASP A 393 6.04 -0.69 17.04
CA ASP A 393 5.55 -2.05 16.83
C ASP A 393 6.35 -3.09 17.64
N ILE A 394 7.07 -2.64 18.67
CA ILE A 394 7.86 -3.50 19.56
C ILE A 394 7.39 -3.26 20.99
N ASP A 395 6.72 -4.28 21.56
CA ASP A 395 6.16 -4.23 22.92
C ASP A 395 7.20 -3.95 24.00
N GLU A 396 8.47 -4.23 23.73
CA GLU A 396 9.57 -3.99 24.67
C GLU A 396 10.08 -2.54 24.66
N ASP A 397 9.59 -1.70 23.73
CA ASP A 397 10.00 -0.30 23.60
C ASP A 397 8.88 0.62 23.08
N PRO A 398 7.66 0.58 23.66
CA PRO A 398 6.57 1.35 23.12
C PRO A 398 6.80 2.84 23.38
N ILE A 399 6.27 3.66 22.47
CA ILE A 399 6.45 5.13 22.45
C ILE A 399 6.00 5.82 23.74
N PHE A 400 5.23 5.13 24.58
CA PHE A 400 4.96 5.47 25.97
C PHE A 400 4.71 4.23 26.79
N VAL A 401 5.33 4.18 27.97
CA VAL A 401 5.17 3.08 28.90
C VAL A 401 4.63 3.63 30.21
N GLU A 402 3.60 2.99 30.74
CA GLU A 402 3.03 3.32 32.05
C GLU A 402 3.69 2.48 33.17
N HIS A 403 4.15 1.27 32.86
CA HIS A 403 4.73 0.33 33.83
C HIS A 403 6.07 -0.27 33.36
N GLU A 404 7.04 -0.36 34.27
CA GLU A 404 8.37 -0.95 34.01
C GLU A 404 8.33 -2.34 33.34
N SER A 405 7.33 -3.15 33.70
CA SER A 405 7.13 -4.50 33.16
C SER A 405 6.83 -4.55 31.66
N GLN A 406 6.47 -3.41 31.06
CA GLN A 406 6.16 -3.29 29.63
C GLN A 406 7.37 -2.87 28.79
N VAL A 407 8.58 -2.90 29.36
CA VAL A 407 9.81 -2.54 28.64
C VAL A 407 10.87 -3.59 28.88
N SER A 408 11.74 -3.77 27.88
CA SER A 408 13.08 -4.29 28.10
C SER A 408 13.73 -3.69 29.36
N PRO A 409 14.17 -4.52 30.33
CA PRO A 409 14.84 -4.05 31.55
C PRO A 409 16.10 -3.21 31.27
N LYS A 410 16.79 -3.51 30.16
CA LYS A 410 17.98 -2.75 29.73
C LYS A 410 17.61 -1.32 29.33
N LEU A 411 16.51 -1.15 28.60
CA LEU A 411 16.04 0.17 28.20
C LEU A 411 15.46 0.93 29.40
N TRP A 412 14.73 0.26 30.30
CA TRP A 412 14.24 0.88 31.53
C TRP A 412 15.35 1.37 32.44
N LYS A 413 16.41 0.58 32.62
CA LYS A 413 17.59 1.02 33.37
C LYS A 413 18.22 2.29 32.77
N ARG A 414 18.15 2.46 31.45
CA ARG A 414 18.76 3.59 30.74
C ARG A 414 17.85 4.82 30.65
N TRP A 415 16.56 4.61 30.42
CA TRP A 415 15.58 5.63 30.03
C TRP A 415 14.35 5.70 30.95
N GLY A 416 14.29 4.90 32.02
CA GLY A 416 13.14 4.83 32.94
C GLY A 416 12.75 6.17 33.57
N GLU A 417 13.72 7.01 33.91
CA GLU A 417 13.45 8.36 34.44
C GLU A 417 12.82 9.31 33.41
N ILE A 418 13.10 9.09 32.12
CA ILE A 418 12.44 9.81 31.03
C ILE A 418 10.98 9.34 30.95
N TRP A 419 10.75 8.03 30.92
CA TRP A 419 9.40 7.47 30.81
C TRP A 419 8.48 7.83 31.96
N LYS A 420 8.98 7.80 33.21
CA LYS A 420 8.22 8.25 34.39
C LYS A 420 7.68 9.68 34.25
N LYS A 421 8.38 10.55 33.50
CA LYS A 421 7.99 11.95 33.25
C LYS A 421 7.16 12.11 31.97
N GLN A 422 7.38 11.23 31.00
CA GLN A 422 6.73 11.16 29.70
C GLN A 422 5.41 10.37 29.78
N GLN A 423 4.48 10.84 30.62
CA GLN A 423 3.21 10.15 30.84
C GLN A 423 2.25 10.26 29.66
N ARG A 424 1.43 9.22 29.48
CA ARG A 424 0.29 9.21 28.58
C ARG A 424 -0.78 10.17 29.08
N LYS A 425 -1.32 11.01 28.19
CA LYS A 425 -2.45 11.90 28.52
C LYS A 425 -3.68 11.42 27.75
N GLU A 426 -4.74 11.12 28.49
CA GLU A 426 -6.00 10.58 27.96
C GLU A 426 -6.58 11.44 26.83
N LYS A 427 -6.44 12.77 26.93
CA LYS A 427 -6.96 13.70 25.91
C LYS A 427 -6.45 13.44 24.48
N TYR A 428 -5.24 12.90 24.32
CA TYR A 428 -4.72 12.55 22.99
C TYR A 428 -5.10 11.12 22.59
N CYS A 429 -5.23 10.21 23.55
CA CYS A 429 -5.40 8.78 23.33
C CYS A 429 -6.85 8.32 23.44
N ALA A 430 -7.80 9.24 23.28
CA ALA A 430 -9.23 8.93 23.35
C ALA A 430 -9.67 8.10 22.12
N PRO A 431 -10.60 7.15 22.27
CA PRO A 431 -11.16 6.40 21.13
C PRO A 431 -11.65 7.33 20.03
N ILE A 432 -11.29 7.02 18.79
CA ILE A 432 -11.74 7.78 17.62
C ILE A 432 -13.09 7.20 17.18
N PRO A 433 -14.15 8.02 17.08
CA PRO A 433 -15.42 7.58 16.53
C PRO A 433 -15.23 6.98 15.13
N PRO A 434 -15.86 5.82 14.83
CA PRO A 434 -15.71 5.22 13.52
C PRO A 434 -16.50 6.04 12.48
N ASP A 435 -15.78 6.60 11.51
CA ASP A 435 -16.34 7.16 10.26
C ASP A 435 -16.48 6.08 9.17
N THR A 436 -16.22 4.83 9.55
CA THR A 436 -16.09 3.67 8.67
C THR A 436 -16.85 2.48 9.21
N GLU A 437 -17.33 1.65 8.29
CA GLU A 437 -17.75 0.29 8.60
C GLU A 437 -16.83 -0.69 7.88
N GLU A 438 -16.52 -1.81 8.51
CA GLU A 438 -15.50 -2.76 8.08
C GLU A 438 -16.07 -4.17 7.93
N ILE A 439 -15.69 -4.82 6.84
CA ILE A 439 -16.09 -6.17 6.49
C ILE A 439 -14.82 -7.02 6.45
N ARG A 440 -14.84 -8.16 7.13
CA ARG A 440 -13.78 -9.17 7.03
C ARG A 440 -14.30 -10.43 6.36
N ILE A 441 -13.57 -10.91 5.37
CA ILE A 441 -13.82 -12.21 4.74
C ILE A 441 -12.69 -13.15 5.11
N TYR A 442 -13.02 -14.30 5.70
CA TYR A 442 -12.13 -15.45 5.83
C TYR A 442 -12.47 -16.47 4.74
N SER A 443 -11.44 -16.97 4.07
CA SER A 443 -11.60 -18.01 3.04
C SER A 443 -10.34 -18.85 2.91
N ARG A 444 -10.41 -19.94 2.16
CA ARG A 444 -9.23 -20.70 1.75
C ARG A 444 -8.71 -20.22 0.40
N ALA A 445 -7.39 -20.21 0.24
CA ALA A 445 -6.76 -19.90 -1.04
C ALA A 445 -7.32 -20.79 -2.17
N GLY A 446 -7.90 -20.15 -3.20
CA GLY A 446 -8.57 -20.82 -4.32
C GLY A 446 -10.10 -20.75 -4.32
N GLN A 447 -10.75 -20.23 -3.27
CA GLN A 447 -12.22 -20.13 -3.20
C GLN A 447 -12.80 -18.87 -3.87
N GLY A 448 -11.95 -17.95 -4.36
CA GLY A 448 -12.35 -16.77 -5.12
C GLY A 448 -12.82 -15.57 -4.28
N ALA A 449 -12.53 -15.54 -2.97
CA ALA A 449 -12.95 -14.47 -2.05
C ALA A 449 -12.42 -13.07 -2.40
N ILE A 450 -11.21 -12.97 -2.95
CA ILE A 450 -10.67 -11.68 -3.42
C ILE A 450 -11.55 -11.13 -4.56
N THR A 451 -11.98 -11.99 -5.49
CA THR A 451 -12.82 -11.59 -6.61
C THR A 451 -14.18 -11.04 -6.16
N SER A 452 -14.81 -11.67 -5.17
CA SER A 452 -16.08 -11.18 -4.62
C SER A 452 -15.90 -9.91 -3.79
N ALA A 453 -14.86 -9.80 -2.97
CA ALA A 453 -14.57 -8.57 -2.22
C ALA A 453 -14.32 -7.38 -3.16
N VAL A 454 -13.48 -7.57 -4.19
CA VAL A 454 -13.23 -6.56 -5.23
C VAL A 454 -14.50 -6.27 -6.04
N GLY A 455 -15.33 -7.29 -6.31
CA GLY A 455 -16.63 -7.12 -6.94
C GLY A 455 -17.56 -6.22 -6.13
N TYR A 456 -17.66 -6.44 -4.82
CA TYR A 456 -18.44 -5.63 -3.89
C TYR A 456 -17.93 -4.17 -3.85
N THR A 457 -16.61 -3.98 -3.78
CA THR A 457 -15.97 -2.66 -3.87
C THR A 457 -16.22 -1.97 -5.20
N GLY A 458 -16.19 -2.72 -6.30
CA GLY A 458 -16.62 -2.30 -7.64
C GLY A 458 -18.02 -1.73 -7.68
N ALA A 459 -18.98 -2.54 -7.22
CA ALA A 459 -20.38 -2.16 -7.17
C ALA A 459 -20.63 -0.93 -6.30
N GLY A 460 -19.97 -0.83 -5.15
CA GLY A 460 -20.09 0.35 -4.30
C GLY A 460 -19.51 1.61 -4.95
N ILE A 461 -18.33 1.53 -5.57
CA ILE A 461 -17.69 2.69 -6.23
C ILE A 461 -18.50 3.17 -7.44
N GLU A 462 -19.05 2.27 -8.27
CA GLU A 462 -19.96 2.66 -9.38
C GLU A 462 -21.22 3.38 -8.86
N ASN A 463 -21.63 3.08 -7.62
CA ASN A 463 -22.80 3.67 -6.96
C ASN A 463 -22.48 4.86 -6.03
N GLY A 464 -21.28 5.42 -6.12
CA GLY A 464 -20.88 6.65 -5.41
C GLY A 464 -20.41 6.45 -3.97
N TYR A 465 -20.20 5.21 -3.53
CA TYR A 465 -19.60 4.89 -2.25
C TYR A 465 -18.07 4.94 -2.34
N ARG A 466 -17.41 5.16 -1.20
CA ARG A 466 -15.95 5.08 -1.08
C ARG A 466 -15.58 3.79 -0.38
N LEU A 467 -14.98 2.87 -1.13
CA LEU A 467 -14.54 1.59 -0.60
C LEU A 467 -13.06 1.37 -0.83
N LEU A 468 -12.45 0.66 0.10
CA LEU A 468 -11.09 0.16 0.04
C LEU A 468 -11.12 -1.32 0.37
N THR A 469 -10.58 -2.16 -0.50
CA THR A 469 -10.39 -3.59 -0.22
C THR A 469 -8.91 -3.92 -0.17
N VAL A 470 -8.46 -4.50 0.94
CA VAL A 470 -7.07 -4.95 1.14
C VAL A 470 -7.08 -6.46 1.35
N PRO A 471 -6.63 -7.24 0.36
CA PRO A 471 -6.36 -8.66 0.53
C PRO A 471 -5.13 -8.89 1.40
N ALA A 472 -5.18 -9.87 2.30
CA ALA A 472 -4.04 -10.34 3.06
C ALA A 472 -3.86 -11.85 2.86
N PHE A 473 -2.69 -12.23 2.40
CA PHE A 473 -2.32 -13.61 2.10
C PHE A 473 -0.85 -13.84 2.44
N GLY A 474 -0.56 -15.03 2.97
CA GLY A 474 0.80 -15.46 3.29
C GLY A 474 1.55 -16.05 2.11
N SER A 475 2.61 -16.79 2.41
CA SER A 475 3.47 -17.45 1.42
C SER A 475 2.92 -18.79 0.91
N GLU A 476 1.86 -19.29 1.55
CA GLU A 476 1.25 -20.59 1.33
C GLU A 476 0.47 -20.63 0.01
N ARG A 477 0.70 -21.67 -0.80
CA ARG A 477 0.26 -21.68 -2.21
C ARG A 477 -1.21 -22.09 -2.42
N ARG A 478 -1.79 -22.95 -1.56
CA ARG A 478 -3.19 -23.41 -1.62
C ARG A 478 -3.71 -23.88 -0.26
N GLY A 479 -5.02 -23.75 -0.02
CA GLY A 479 -5.71 -24.31 1.15
C GLY A 479 -5.54 -23.53 2.46
N ALA A 480 -4.49 -22.70 2.58
CA ALA A 480 -4.30 -21.79 3.71
C ALA A 480 -5.46 -20.79 3.84
N ILE A 481 -5.74 -20.41 5.08
CA ILE A 481 -6.70 -19.36 5.38
C ILE A 481 -6.11 -18.03 4.91
N ILE A 482 -6.89 -17.30 4.13
CA ILE A 482 -6.60 -15.94 3.67
C ILE A 482 -7.70 -15.02 4.16
N THR A 483 -7.36 -13.75 4.34
CA THR A 483 -8.33 -12.73 4.69
C THR A 483 -8.43 -11.68 3.61
N THR A 484 -9.58 -11.03 3.54
CA THR A 484 -9.75 -9.83 2.76
C THR A 484 -10.61 -8.88 3.57
N ASP A 485 -10.07 -7.69 3.80
CA ASP A 485 -10.71 -6.68 4.60
C ASP A 485 -11.20 -5.57 3.67
N THR A 486 -12.46 -5.17 3.83
CA THR A 486 -13.09 -4.10 3.04
C THR A 486 -13.64 -3.04 3.97
N LEU A 487 -13.25 -1.79 3.71
CA LEU A 487 -13.67 -0.62 4.46
C LEU A 487 -14.64 0.20 3.61
N LEU A 488 -15.79 0.53 4.18
CA LEU A 488 -16.70 1.55 3.66
C LEU A 488 -16.47 2.85 4.41
N ASN A 489 -16.23 3.92 3.67
CA ASN A 489 -15.99 5.24 4.22
C ASN A 489 -17.22 6.14 3.99
N PHE A 490 -17.86 6.56 5.09
CA PHE A 490 -19.01 7.46 5.04
C PHE A 490 -18.60 8.94 4.98
N HIS A 491 -17.32 9.24 5.15
CA HIS A 491 -16.82 10.61 5.11
C HIS A 491 -16.78 11.15 3.67
N LYS A 492 -17.50 12.25 3.41
CA LYS A 492 -17.66 12.83 2.06
C LYS A 492 -16.42 13.54 1.52
N GLU A 493 -15.54 14.04 2.37
CA GLU A 493 -14.41 14.87 1.93
C GLU A 493 -13.05 14.21 2.11
N ARG A 494 -12.99 13.08 2.84
CA ARG A 494 -11.73 12.48 3.29
C ARG A 494 -11.61 11.06 2.78
N ARG A 495 -10.39 10.64 2.46
CA ARG A 495 -10.06 9.25 2.18
C ARG A 495 -9.58 8.63 3.49
N VAL A 496 -10.14 7.48 3.85
CA VAL A 496 -9.72 6.69 5.01
C VAL A 496 -9.20 5.37 4.47
N ARG A 497 -7.96 5.02 4.83
CA ARG A 497 -7.31 3.78 4.39
C ARG A 497 -6.79 2.89 5.50
N SER A 498 -6.92 3.34 6.74
CA SER A 498 -6.48 2.58 7.91
C SER A 498 -7.68 1.95 8.58
N PHE A 499 -7.56 0.64 8.84
CA PHE A 499 -8.59 -0.17 9.46
C PHE A 499 -8.52 -0.02 10.98
N MET A 500 -9.68 0.19 11.60
CA MET A 500 -9.86 0.12 13.05
C MET A 500 -9.79 -1.33 13.55
N ARG A 501 -9.91 -2.32 12.65
CA ARG A 501 -9.97 -3.76 12.98
C ARG A 501 -11.19 -4.12 13.83
N ALA A 502 -12.26 -3.33 13.67
CA ALA A 502 -13.53 -3.50 14.35
C ALA A 502 -14.60 -3.77 13.28
N TRP A 503 -14.90 -5.05 13.08
CA TRP A 503 -15.73 -5.56 12.00
C TRP A 503 -17.21 -5.35 12.29
N ASP A 504 -17.95 -4.84 11.32
CA ASP A 504 -19.42 -4.83 11.31
C ASP A 504 -19.97 -6.15 10.75
N VAL A 505 -19.19 -6.77 9.85
CA VAL A 505 -19.55 -8.03 9.20
C VAL A 505 -18.33 -8.94 9.07
N VAL A 506 -18.49 -10.21 9.45
CA VAL A 506 -17.53 -11.28 9.18
C VAL A 506 -18.18 -12.32 8.28
N VAL A 507 -17.48 -12.74 7.22
CA VAL A 507 -17.95 -13.73 6.24
C VAL A 507 -16.98 -14.90 6.19
N LEU A 508 -17.47 -16.12 6.41
CA LEU A 508 -16.69 -17.36 6.31
C LEU A 508 -17.09 -18.12 5.05
N TYR A 509 -16.13 -18.32 4.16
CA TYR A 509 -16.33 -19.12 2.94
C TYR A 509 -16.25 -20.62 3.22
N ASP A 510 -15.70 -21.00 4.37
CA ASP A 510 -15.47 -22.38 4.78
C ASP A 510 -15.77 -22.49 6.28
N ASP A 511 -16.71 -23.36 6.64
CA ASP A 511 -17.17 -23.54 8.02
C ASP A 511 -16.13 -24.23 8.91
N THR A 512 -15.11 -24.88 8.34
CA THR A 512 -14.01 -25.45 9.13
C THR A 512 -13.18 -24.38 9.84
N ILE A 513 -13.24 -23.12 9.39
CA ILE A 513 -12.56 -21.97 10.01
C ILE A 513 -13.11 -21.69 11.42
N LEU A 514 -14.36 -22.07 11.72
CA LEU A 514 -14.96 -21.96 13.05
C LEU A 514 -14.18 -22.70 14.13
N TYR A 515 -13.38 -23.70 13.74
CA TYR A 515 -12.57 -24.51 14.65
C TYR A 515 -11.08 -24.13 14.63
N SER A 516 -10.70 -23.08 13.90
CA SER A 516 -9.31 -22.66 13.82
C SER A 516 -8.89 -21.97 15.13
N PRO A 517 -7.88 -22.48 15.86
CA PRO A 517 -7.43 -21.84 17.10
C PRO A 517 -6.77 -20.48 16.84
N GLU A 518 -6.18 -20.30 15.66
CA GLU A 518 -5.49 -19.07 15.24
C GLU A 518 -6.47 -18.00 14.75
N HIS A 519 -7.66 -18.39 14.28
CA HIS A 519 -8.62 -17.47 13.65
C HIS A 519 -9.90 -17.40 14.48
N GLN A 520 -9.86 -16.57 15.51
CA GLN A 520 -11.02 -16.27 16.35
C GLN A 520 -12.01 -15.37 15.58
N VAL A 521 -13.03 -15.99 14.96
CA VAL A 521 -13.92 -15.29 14.01
C VAL A 521 -14.79 -14.19 14.63
N LEU A 522 -14.93 -14.17 15.96
CA LEU A 522 -15.64 -13.13 16.69
C LEU A 522 -14.72 -12.02 17.21
N ASP A 523 -13.40 -12.19 17.11
CA ASP A 523 -12.45 -11.18 17.57
C ASP A 523 -12.51 -9.95 16.67
N GLY A 524 -12.78 -8.80 17.29
CA GLY A 524 -13.02 -7.54 16.60
C GLY A 524 -14.42 -7.41 16.00
N LEU A 525 -15.28 -8.43 16.02
CA LEU A 525 -16.68 -8.26 15.58
C LEU A 525 -17.42 -7.39 16.60
N LYS A 526 -17.98 -6.28 16.14
CA LYS A 526 -18.74 -5.32 16.94
C LYS A 526 -20.00 -5.99 17.52
N GLU A 527 -20.45 -5.48 18.67
CA GLU A 527 -21.74 -5.87 19.23
C GLU A 527 -22.88 -5.51 18.26
N GLY A 528 -23.76 -6.48 17.99
CA GLY A 528 -24.80 -6.38 16.96
C GLY A 528 -24.32 -6.66 15.53
N GLY A 529 -23.02 -6.92 15.34
CA GLY A 529 -22.41 -7.28 14.07
C GLY A 529 -22.96 -8.59 13.48
N ALA A 530 -22.74 -8.80 12.19
CA ALA A 530 -23.23 -9.97 11.46
C ALA A 530 -22.11 -10.97 11.14
N LEU A 531 -22.37 -12.26 11.35
CA LEU A 531 -21.54 -13.37 10.91
C LEU A 531 -22.29 -14.18 9.86
N VAL A 532 -21.69 -14.38 8.69
CA VAL A 532 -22.22 -15.27 7.64
C VAL A 532 -21.30 -16.46 7.49
N VAL A 533 -21.86 -17.66 7.53
CA VAL A 533 -21.11 -18.90 7.34
C VAL A 533 -21.62 -19.65 6.13
N ASN A 534 -20.75 -19.92 5.16
CA ASN A 534 -21.05 -20.85 4.08
C ASN A 534 -21.17 -22.27 4.64
N THR A 535 -22.38 -22.80 4.73
CA THR A 535 -22.65 -24.17 5.16
C THR A 535 -24.06 -24.59 4.75
N SER A 536 -24.21 -25.86 4.41
CA SER A 536 -25.51 -26.50 4.13
C SER A 536 -25.90 -27.54 5.19
N HIS A 537 -25.02 -27.82 6.16
CA HIS A 537 -25.17 -28.94 7.09
C HIS A 537 -25.17 -28.53 8.57
N MET A 538 -24.81 -27.29 8.88
CA MET A 538 -24.86 -26.73 10.25
C MET A 538 -26.03 -25.74 10.37
N SER A 539 -26.70 -25.77 11.52
CA SER A 539 -27.73 -24.77 11.84
C SER A 539 -27.14 -23.59 12.60
N VAL A 540 -27.86 -22.46 12.62
CA VAL A 540 -27.46 -21.24 13.34
C VAL A 540 -27.21 -21.54 14.83
N LYS A 541 -28.10 -22.31 15.48
CA LYS A 541 -27.88 -22.79 16.85
C LYS A 541 -26.56 -23.53 17.02
N LYS A 542 -26.21 -24.41 16.08
CA LYS A 542 -24.96 -25.18 16.19
C LYS A 542 -23.72 -24.31 16.09
N ILE A 543 -23.72 -23.34 15.17
CA ILE A 543 -22.62 -22.36 15.03
C ILE A 543 -22.50 -21.54 16.32
N ARG A 544 -23.62 -21.10 16.88
CA ARG A 544 -23.65 -20.36 18.14
C ARG A 544 -23.06 -21.14 19.31
N GLU A 545 -23.36 -22.44 19.41
CA GLU A 545 -22.77 -23.34 20.41
C GLU A 545 -21.25 -23.45 20.26
N ILE A 546 -20.75 -23.55 19.02
CA ILE A 546 -19.29 -23.68 18.75
C ILE A 546 -18.55 -22.40 19.16
N LEU A 547 -19.11 -21.25 18.85
CA LEU A 547 -18.51 -19.95 19.14
C LEU A 547 -18.75 -19.47 20.57
N ASN A 548 -19.56 -20.19 21.36
CA ASN A 548 -20.03 -19.76 22.67
C ASN A 548 -20.58 -18.31 22.64
N ALA A 549 -21.35 -17.98 21.60
CA ALA A 549 -21.78 -16.62 21.32
C ALA A 549 -23.17 -16.31 21.89
N ASP A 550 -23.34 -15.12 22.47
CA ASP A 550 -24.65 -14.63 22.94
C ASP A 550 -25.52 -14.17 21.75
N GLU A 551 -26.82 -14.50 21.80
CA GLU A 551 -27.84 -14.06 20.83
C GLU A 551 -27.89 -12.56 20.63
N ARG A 552 -27.71 -11.80 21.71
CA ARG A 552 -27.77 -10.34 21.68
C ARG A 552 -26.49 -9.71 21.13
N ARG A 553 -25.38 -10.47 21.15
CA ARG A 553 -24.06 -9.99 20.73
C ARG A 553 -23.85 -10.08 19.23
N VAL A 554 -24.26 -11.18 18.58
CA VAL A 554 -23.94 -11.45 17.17
C VAL A 554 -25.14 -12.00 16.42
N ARG A 555 -25.44 -11.41 15.26
CA ARG A 555 -26.42 -11.93 14.29
C ARG A 555 -25.73 -12.97 13.41
N ILE A 556 -26.21 -14.21 13.39
CA ILE A 556 -25.58 -15.33 12.65
C ILE A 556 -26.48 -15.75 11.50
N PHE A 557 -25.91 -15.90 10.32
CA PHE A 557 -26.57 -16.33 9.09
C PHE A 557 -25.83 -17.53 8.48
N THR A 558 -26.58 -18.41 7.82
CA THR A 558 -26.03 -19.48 6.98
C THR A 558 -26.32 -19.20 5.52
N ALA A 559 -25.36 -19.53 4.65
CA ALA A 559 -25.47 -19.40 3.21
C ALA A 559 -25.15 -20.75 2.53
N PRO A 560 -26.03 -21.33 1.70
CA PRO A 560 -25.78 -22.60 1.02
C PRO A 560 -24.94 -22.42 -0.26
N ALA A 561 -23.87 -21.62 -0.21
CA ALA A 561 -23.15 -21.18 -1.41
C ALA A 561 -22.49 -22.32 -2.20
N ALA A 562 -22.05 -23.39 -1.52
CA ALA A 562 -21.55 -24.60 -2.17
C ALA A 562 -22.62 -25.27 -3.04
N ALA A 563 -23.82 -25.51 -2.48
CA ALA A 563 -24.93 -26.16 -3.19
C ALA A 563 -25.47 -25.28 -4.34
N VAL A 564 -25.53 -23.96 -4.14
CA VAL A 564 -25.91 -23.01 -5.19
C VAL A 564 -24.93 -23.06 -6.36
N SER A 565 -23.62 -22.98 -6.09
CA SER A 565 -22.61 -22.99 -7.15
C SER A 565 -22.55 -24.34 -7.88
N GLU A 566 -22.64 -25.46 -7.17
CA GLU A 566 -22.66 -26.79 -7.75
C GLU A 566 -23.87 -26.97 -8.69
N GLY A 567 -25.07 -26.60 -8.24
CA GLY A 567 -26.29 -26.68 -9.05
C GLY A 567 -26.27 -25.80 -10.30
N LEU A 568 -25.40 -24.78 -10.34
CA LEU A 568 -25.20 -23.89 -11.48
C LEU A 568 -23.95 -24.24 -12.32
N GLY A 569 -23.23 -25.31 -11.97
CA GLY A 569 -22.01 -25.74 -12.67
C GLY A 569 -20.82 -24.79 -12.49
N LEU A 570 -20.80 -23.98 -11.43
CA LEU A 570 -19.72 -23.05 -11.13
C LEU A 570 -18.62 -23.72 -10.30
N LYS A 571 -17.36 -23.44 -10.64
CA LYS A 571 -16.19 -23.97 -9.91
C LYS A 571 -15.95 -23.33 -8.54
N HIS A 572 -16.48 -22.13 -8.32
CA HIS A 572 -16.21 -21.32 -7.13
C HIS A 572 -17.51 -20.86 -6.47
N ILE A 573 -17.49 -20.72 -5.15
CA ILE A 573 -18.61 -20.28 -4.30
C ILE A 573 -18.71 -18.76 -4.17
N ASN A 574 -17.72 -18.03 -4.68
CA ASN A 574 -17.55 -16.60 -4.47
C ASN A 574 -18.72 -15.74 -4.92
N MET A 575 -19.38 -16.10 -6.02
CA MET A 575 -20.54 -15.33 -6.51
C MET A 575 -21.76 -15.51 -5.60
N ALA A 576 -22.03 -16.72 -5.12
CA ALA A 576 -23.10 -16.94 -4.14
C ALA A 576 -22.79 -16.25 -2.80
N MET A 577 -21.53 -16.30 -2.33
CA MET A 577 -21.11 -15.59 -1.12
C MET A 577 -21.14 -14.06 -1.26
N LEU A 578 -20.96 -13.52 -2.47
CA LEU A 578 -21.15 -12.10 -2.75
C LEU A 578 -22.61 -11.67 -2.56
N GLY A 579 -23.56 -12.51 -3.01
CA GLY A 579 -24.99 -12.31 -2.73
C GLY A 579 -25.30 -12.38 -1.23
N ALA A 580 -24.71 -13.36 -0.54
CA ALA A 580 -24.88 -13.54 0.91
C ALA A 580 -24.39 -12.31 1.70
N LEU A 581 -23.28 -11.69 1.29
CA LEU A 581 -22.79 -10.45 1.90
C LEU A 581 -23.84 -9.32 1.81
N HIS A 582 -24.45 -9.11 0.63
CA HIS A 582 -25.49 -8.08 0.48
C HIS A 582 -26.74 -8.36 1.33
N LYS A 583 -27.05 -9.64 1.62
CA LYS A 583 -28.21 -10.00 2.44
C LYS A 583 -28.05 -9.53 3.87
N VAL A 584 -26.83 -9.62 4.41
CA VAL A 584 -26.55 -9.26 5.81
C VAL A 584 -26.06 -7.84 6.00
N TYR A 585 -25.62 -7.21 4.90
CA TYR A 585 -25.05 -5.89 4.86
C TYR A 585 -25.60 -5.08 3.69
N ASP A 586 -26.61 -4.26 3.99
CA ASP A 586 -27.45 -3.58 3.01
C ASP A 586 -26.96 -2.16 2.64
N LYS A 587 -25.82 -1.73 3.18
CA LYS A 587 -25.28 -0.37 2.97
C LYS A 587 -24.96 -0.06 1.52
N VAL A 588 -24.50 -1.05 0.75
CA VAL A 588 -24.50 -1.01 -0.72
C VAL A 588 -25.73 -1.77 -1.19
N PRO A 589 -26.81 -1.07 -1.61
CA PRO A 589 -28.08 -1.71 -1.95
C PRO A 589 -27.90 -2.75 -3.06
N PHE A 590 -28.48 -3.93 -2.86
CA PHE A 590 -28.31 -5.07 -3.76
C PHE A 590 -28.76 -4.74 -5.19
N ASP A 591 -29.93 -4.12 -5.36
CA ASP A 591 -30.48 -3.74 -6.67
C ASP A 591 -29.56 -2.81 -7.45
N LYS A 592 -28.90 -1.89 -6.74
CA LYS A 592 -27.91 -0.97 -7.32
C LYS A 592 -26.62 -1.69 -7.71
N ALA A 593 -26.23 -2.71 -6.95
CA ALA A 593 -25.02 -3.50 -7.20
C ALA A 593 -25.17 -4.43 -8.40
N LEU A 594 -26.39 -4.94 -8.68
CA LEU A 594 -26.65 -5.85 -9.80
C LEU A 594 -26.21 -5.28 -11.16
N GLY A 595 -26.42 -3.98 -11.41
CA GLY A 595 -25.99 -3.34 -12.66
C GLY A 595 -24.47 -3.36 -12.89
N TYR A 596 -23.67 -3.37 -11.81
CA TYR A 596 -22.23 -3.59 -11.89
C TYR A 596 -21.93 -5.06 -12.20
N TYR A 597 -22.60 -5.98 -11.50
CA TYR A 597 -22.38 -7.42 -11.63
C TYR A 597 -22.71 -7.96 -13.02
N GLU A 598 -23.77 -7.49 -13.67
CA GLU A 598 -24.13 -7.87 -15.05
C GLU A 598 -22.98 -7.70 -16.06
N LYS A 599 -22.12 -6.69 -15.83
CA LYS A 599 -21.00 -6.36 -16.71
C LYS A 599 -19.69 -7.06 -16.30
N HIS A 600 -19.50 -7.27 -15.00
CA HIS A 600 -18.18 -7.57 -14.42
C HIS A 600 -18.05 -8.95 -13.75
N VAL A 601 -19.13 -9.72 -13.57
CA VAL A 601 -19.00 -11.09 -13.03
C VAL A 601 -18.18 -11.99 -13.95
N PRO A 602 -17.47 -12.99 -13.39
CA PRO A 602 -16.73 -13.97 -14.19
C PRO A 602 -17.63 -14.74 -15.17
N ARG A 603 -17.00 -15.32 -16.20
CA ARG A 603 -17.70 -16.26 -17.08
C ARG A 603 -17.80 -17.64 -16.42
N PRO A 604 -18.88 -18.41 -16.63
CA PRO A 604 -20.08 -18.06 -17.41
C PRO A 604 -20.95 -17.01 -16.69
N ARG A 605 -21.33 -15.94 -17.41
CA ARG A 605 -21.91 -14.72 -16.80
C ARG A 605 -23.30 -14.95 -16.23
N GLU A 606 -24.18 -15.62 -16.97
CA GLU A 606 -25.56 -15.87 -16.55
C GLU A 606 -25.61 -16.70 -15.27
N ALA A 607 -24.88 -17.82 -15.24
CA ALA A 607 -24.77 -18.66 -14.04
C ALA A 607 -24.12 -17.91 -12.87
N SER A 608 -23.09 -17.09 -13.12
CA SER A 608 -22.46 -16.29 -12.06
C SER A 608 -23.40 -15.24 -11.48
N LEU A 609 -24.18 -14.56 -12.32
CA LEU A 609 -25.18 -13.59 -11.89
C LEU A 609 -26.33 -14.27 -11.13
N GLU A 610 -26.76 -15.43 -11.59
CA GLU A 610 -27.78 -16.21 -10.89
C GLU A 610 -27.29 -16.71 -9.53
N ALA A 611 -26.02 -17.11 -9.42
CA ALA A 611 -25.42 -17.46 -8.14
C ALA A 611 -25.45 -16.27 -7.17
N VAL A 612 -25.19 -15.04 -7.62
CA VAL A 612 -25.32 -13.83 -6.78
C VAL A 612 -26.77 -13.65 -6.29
N ARG A 613 -27.76 -13.80 -7.16
CA ARG A 613 -29.19 -13.68 -6.78
C ARG A 613 -29.62 -14.75 -5.79
N ARG A 614 -29.29 -16.02 -6.07
CA ARG A 614 -29.60 -17.15 -5.18
C ARG A 614 -28.88 -17.03 -3.85
N GLY A 615 -27.62 -16.60 -3.85
CA GLY A 615 -26.86 -16.33 -2.63
C GLY A 615 -27.53 -15.29 -1.74
N PHE A 616 -28.06 -14.21 -2.32
CA PHE A 616 -28.83 -13.20 -1.58
C PHE A 616 -30.17 -13.75 -1.05
N ALA A 617 -30.91 -14.49 -1.88
CA ALA A 617 -32.23 -14.99 -1.53
C ALA A 617 -32.21 -16.15 -0.51
N GLU A 618 -31.23 -17.05 -0.61
CA GLU A 618 -31.14 -18.29 0.17
C GLU A 618 -30.33 -18.12 1.47
N THR A 619 -29.66 -16.98 1.67
CA THR A 619 -29.00 -16.67 2.95
C THR A 619 -30.04 -16.34 4.02
N THR A 620 -29.95 -17.02 5.17
CA THR A 620 -30.99 -16.97 6.21
C THR A 620 -30.42 -17.00 7.62
N ASP A 621 -31.13 -16.39 8.57
CA ASP A 621 -30.93 -16.48 10.02
C ASP A 621 -31.87 -17.51 10.68
N GLN A 622 -32.74 -18.15 9.89
CA GLN A 622 -33.70 -19.14 10.36
C GLN A 622 -33.08 -20.54 10.48
N GLU A 623 -33.59 -21.34 11.42
CA GLU A 623 -33.19 -22.74 11.56
C GLU A 623 -33.60 -23.55 10.31
N ILE A 624 -32.60 -24.03 9.57
CA ILE A 624 -32.83 -24.92 8.42
C ILE A 624 -33.02 -26.35 8.95
N ALA A 625 -34.09 -27.02 8.51
CA ALA A 625 -34.30 -28.44 8.79
C ALA A 625 -33.11 -29.25 8.25
N ARG A 626 -32.47 -30.01 9.15
CA ARG A 626 -31.26 -30.82 8.91
C ARG A 626 -31.32 -31.53 7.54
N ALA A 627 -30.51 -31.10 6.58
CA ALA A 627 -30.33 -31.86 5.34
C ALA A 627 -29.85 -33.27 5.69
N LYS A 628 -30.42 -34.28 5.03
CA LYS A 628 -30.03 -35.69 5.21
C LYS A 628 -28.52 -35.79 5.00
N LYS A 629 -27.85 -36.42 5.96
CA LYS A 629 -26.41 -36.70 5.93
C LYS A 629 -26.12 -37.54 4.68
N GLU A 630 -25.69 -36.93 3.59
CA GLU A 630 -25.00 -37.68 2.55
C GLU A 630 -23.74 -38.26 3.17
N GLY A 631 -23.52 -39.54 2.94
CA GLY A 631 -22.51 -40.32 3.63
C GLY A 631 -21.16 -39.62 3.58
N ARG A 632 -20.46 -39.59 4.72
CA ARG A 632 -19.01 -39.29 4.72
C ARG A 632 -18.40 -40.13 3.60
N LEU A 633 -17.72 -39.48 2.64
CA LEU A 633 -16.75 -40.20 1.84
C LEU A 633 -15.85 -40.93 2.86
N PRO A 634 -15.69 -42.26 2.75
CA PRO A 634 -14.81 -42.97 3.66
C PRO A 634 -13.43 -42.38 3.43
N VAL A 635 -12.93 -41.66 4.42
CA VAL A 635 -11.52 -41.32 4.49
C VAL A 635 -10.83 -42.68 4.57
N SER A 636 -10.17 -43.10 3.49
CA SER A 636 -9.47 -44.38 3.51
C SER A 636 -8.43 -44.34 4.62
N GLN A 637 -8.18 -45.48 5.24
CA GLN A 637 -7.11 -45.60 6.23
C GLN A 637 -5.78 -45.11 5.64
N ASP A 638 -5.56 -45.34 4.34
CA ASP A 638 -4.44 -44.82 3.55
C ASP A 638 -4.28 -43.29 3.59
N PHE A 639 -5.37 -42.51 3.66
CA PHE A 639 -5.28 -41.04 3.78
C PHE A 639 -4.91 -40.59 5.19
N LEU A 640 -5.36 -41.31 6.23
CA LEU A 640 -5.03 -41.00 7.63
C LEU A 640 -3.60 -41.43 7.99
N ASP A 641 -3.15 -42.50 7.35
CA ASP A 641 -1.81 -43.05 7.49
C ASP A 641 -0.80 -42.34 6.59
N TRP A 642 -1.26 -41.51 5.64
CA TRP A 642 -0.40 -40.71 4.77
C TRP A 642 0.48 -39.75 5.59
N ARG A 643 1.81 -39.87 5.44
CA ARG A 643 2.78 -38.86 5.91
C ARG A 643 3.52 -38.26 4.72
N PRO A 644 3.79 -36.93 4.73
CA PRO A 644 4.59 -36.29 3.68
C PRO A 644 5.98 -36.92 3.52
N GLU A 645 6.57 -37.40 4.61
CA GLU A 645 7.84 -38.12 4.64
C GLU A 645 7.84 -39.51 4.00
N ASP A 646 6.68 -40.18 3.84
CA ASP A 646 6.59 -41.48 3.16
C ASP A 646 6.74 -41.36 1.62
N HIS A 647 6.66 -40.14 1.11
CA HIS A 647 6.99 -39.77 -0.26
C HIS A 647 8.21 -38.84 -0.29
N SER A 648 9.29 -39.26 0.35
CA SER A 648 10.60 -38.65 0.12
C SER A 648 11.06 -38.95 -1.32
N GLN A 649 11.18 -37.87 -2.11
CA GLN A 649 11.98 -37.75 -3.33
C GLN A 649 12.25 -39.03 -4.15
N GLU A 650 11.26 -39.47 -4.93
CA GLU A 650 11.57 -40.02 -6.26
C GLU A 650 11.09 -39.01 -7.31
N SER A 651 12.02 -38.70 -8.20
CA SER A 651 12.01 -37.65 -9.20
C SER A 651 10.69 -37.54 -9.96
N TRP A 652 9.98 -36.42 -9.74
CA TRP A 652 9.05 -35.91 -10.75
C TRP A 652 9.87 -35.52 -11.99
N PRO A 653 9.58 -36.07 -13.19
CA PRO A 653 10.29 -35.65 -14.39
C PRO A 653 10.05 -34.15 -14.60
N SER A 654 11.14 -33.44 -14.85
CA SER A 654 11.09 -32.02 -15.18
C SER A 654 10.17 -31.81 -16.38
N ALA A 655 9.43 -30.69 -16.38
CA ALA A 655 8.49 -30.28 -17.45
C ALA A 655 9.13 -30.01 -18.83
N LEU A 656 10.28 -30.61 -19.13
CA LEU A 656 10.99 -30.57 -20.40
C LEU A 656 10.74 -31.81 -21.29
N GLU A 657 10.04 -32.85 -20.81
CA GLU A 657 9.79 -34.08 -21.60
C GLU A 657 8.38 -34.19 -22.21
N GLU A 658 7.43 -33.31 -21.88
CA GLU A 658 6.09 -33.31 -22.51
C GLU A 658 6.00 -32.58 -23.87
N VAL A 659 7.12 -32.08 -24.40
CA VAL A 659 7.15 -31.40 -25.71
C VAL A 659 7.58 -32.34 -26.86
N GLN A 660 7.78 -33.64 -26.62
CA GLN A 660 8.25 -34.57 -27.67
C GLN A 660 7.34 -35.74 -28.05
N LEU A 661 6.08 -35.80 -27.61
CA LEU A 661 5.15 -36.82 -28.12
C LEU A 661 3.73 -36.28 -28.32
N GLY A 662 3.44 -35.90 -29.59
CA GLY A 662 2.09 -35.80 -30.14
C GLY A 662 1.51 -34.41 -30.29
#